data_AF-A0A7L4E0Z5-F1
#
_entry.id   AF-A0A7L4E0Z5-F1
#
_cell.length_a   1.000
_cell.length_b   1.000
_cell.length_c   1.000
_cell.angle_alpha   90.00
_cell.angle_beta   90.00
_cell.angle_gamma   90.00
#
_symmetry.space_group_name_H-M   'P 1'
#
loop_
_entity.id
_entity.type
_entity.pdbx_description
1 polymer ?
#
loop_
_entity_poly.entity_id
_entity_poly.type
_entity_poly.pdbx_seq_one_letter_code
_entity_poly.pdbx_strand_id
1 'polypeptide(L)'
;IYILMSFVVFLQNILALNPRKQTHATLHSTAAKKQVKKQWKRNSDKNCSNCEKLENNFDDIKHTTLSERGALREAMRCLKCADAPCQKSCPTNLDIKSFITSIANKNYYGAAKMILSDNPLGLTCGMVCPTSDLCVGGCNLYASEEGPINIGGLQQFATEVFKAMNIPQIRNPSLPPLEDMPEAYQVKIALLGAGPASLSCASFLARLGYSNITIFEKQEYLGGLSMSEIPQFRLPYDVVNFEAKLMKDLGVKIIFRKGLAVDGMTLHTLKEDGYKAVFIGIGLPEPNRDSVFQGLKMNQGFYTSKDFLPLVAMASKPGMCGCHSPLPSIHGTVIVLGAGDTAFDCATSALRCGARRVFVVFRKGFTHIRAVPEEMELAKEEKCEFLPFLSPRKVVLKGGQIVAMEFVRTEQDSDGNWKEDEDQIVRLKADVVISAFGSILSDNKVREAMAPIKFNRWGLPEVDPETMQTSEPWVFAGGDVGGIANTTVESVNDGKQASWYMHRYIQSLYGVAVSAVPELPLFYTPVDLVDISVEMAGLKFPNPFGLASATPATSSSMIRRAFEAGWGFAVTKTFSLDKDIVTNVSPRIVRGTTSGPLYGPGQGSFLNIELISEKTAAYWCKSITELKADFPNHVLIASIMCSYNRDDWTELSKMAEVAGADALELNLSCPHGMGERGMGLACGQDPELVRNICRWVRQAVHIPFFAKLTPNVTDIVKIAMAAREGGADGVTATNTVSGLMGLKADSTPWPAVGRGLRTTYGGMSGNAIRPIALRAVSAIARALPGFPILATGGIDSAEAGLQFLHSGASVLQVCSAIQNQDFTVIDDYCTGLRALLYLKSIEELEDWNGQSPATICHQKGKPVPRIADLMGKKLPSFGPYLEQRKRIIAENKIKLKAQNMAAELPEKKHFVPKKPIPAIKDVIGKALQYIGTYGDLCNTEQVVALIDEEMCINCGKCYMTCNDSGYQAIQFDPETHLPTVTDSCTGCTLCLSVCPIIDCIRMVSRTTPYEPRRGLPLAVNPAR
;
A
#
# COMPACT_ATOMS: atom_id res chain seq x y z
N ILE A 1 32.75 41.27 -34.09
CA ILE A 1 31.28 41.09 -33.99
C ILE A 1 31.08 39.67 -33.46
N TYR A 2 31.18 39.52 -32.14
CA TYR A 2 31.49 38.25 -31.49
C TYR A 2 30.23 37.49 -31.06
N ILE A 3 30.34 36.16 -31.13
CA ILE A 3 29.24 35.22 -31.33
C ILE A 3 28.47 34.96 -30.02
N LEU A 4 27.42 35.74 -29.77
CA LEU A 4 26.48 35.50 -28.64
C LEU A 4 25.81 34.11 -28.70
N MET A 5 25.72 33.52 -29.90
CA MET A 5 25.07 32.23 -30.16
C MET A 5 26.00 31.01 -30.08
N SER A 6 27.28 31.19 -29.72
CA SER A 6 28.23 30.08 -29.60
C SER A 6 28.44 29.71 -28.13
N PHE A 7 28.42 28.41 -27.85
CA PHE A 7 28.82 27.90 -26.55
C PHE A 7 30.31 28.18 -26.31
N VAL A 8 30.61 28.91 -25.24
CA VAL A 8 31.97 29.06 -24.72
C VAL A 8 32.52 27.68 -24.35
N VAL A 9 33.84 27.47 -24.44
CA VAL A 9 34.53 26.18 -24.21
C VAL A 9 34.04 25.44 -22.95
N PHE A 10 33.76 26.17 -21.85
CA PHE A 10 33.21 25.58 -20.63
C PHE A 10 31.83 24.92 -20.83
N LEU A 11 30.92 25.56 -21.58
CA LEU A 11 29.61 25.00 -21.92
C LEU A 11 29.72 23.84 -22.93
N GLN A 12 30.74 23.85 -23.80
CA GLN A 12 30.98 22.68 -24.66
C GLN A 12 31.38 21.45 -23.84
N ASN A 13 32.18 21.64 -22.79
CA ASN A 13 32.57 20.56 -21.89
C ASN A 13 31.40 20.04 -21.05
N ILE A 14 30.52 20.91 -20.54
CA ILE A 14 29.36 20.45 -19.76
C ILE A 14 28.39 19.65 -20.63
N LEU A 15 28.26 19.98 -21.92
CA LEU A 15 27.36 19.31 -22.87
C LEU A 15 27.96 18.04 -23.51
N ALA A 16 29.12 17.56 -23.06
CA ALA A 16 29.84 16.46 -23.70
C ALA A 16 28.99 15.19 -23.88
N LEU A 17 28.22 14.82 -22.85
CA LEU A 17 27.34 13.63 -22.84
C LEU A 17 25.90 13.93 -23.27
N ASN A 18 25.59 15.17 -23.69
CA ASN A 18 24.23 15.53 -24.08
C ASN A 18 23.82 14.73 -25.33
N PRO A 19 22.61 14.15 -25.38
CA PRO A 19 22.18 13.37 -26.54
C PRO A 19 22.27 14.18 -27.84
N ARG A 20 22.94 13.61 -28.84
CA ARG A 20 23.05 14.17 -30.19
C ARG A 20 22.79 13.08 -31.21
N LYS A 21 22.02 13.41 -32.25
CA LYS A 21 21.79 12.51 -33.38
C LYS A 21 23.13 12.15 -34.04
N GLN A 22 23.39 10.86 -34.17
CA GLN A 22 24.56 10.38 -34.91
C GLN A 22 24.29 10.47 -36.41
N THR A 23 25.29 10.91 -37.18
CA THR A 23 25.20 11.01 -38.64
C THR A 23 25.74 9.76 -39.36
N HIS A 24 26.47 8.91 -38.63
CA HIS A 24 27.07 7.68 -39.13
C HIS A 24 26.88 6.57 -38.11
N ALA A 25 27.04 5.32 -38.56
CA ALA A 25 27.10 4.18 -37.66
C ALA A 25 28.33 4.30 -36.73
N THR A 26 28.17 3.93 -35.46
CA THR A 26 29.27 3.89 -34.50
C THR A 26 30.19 2.70 -34.75
N LEU A 27 31.51 2.89 -34.67
CA LEU A 27 32.49 1.82 -34.84
C LEU A 27 33.14 1.45 -33.51
N HIS A 28 32.87 0.23 -33.02
CA HIS A 28 33.52 -0.34 -31.85
C HIS A 28 33.75 -1.83 -32.06
N SER A 29 34.95 -2.34 -31.72
CA SER A 29 35.21 -3.77 -31.81
C SER A 29 34.46 -4.56 -30.72
N THR A 30 34.15 -5.83 -31.00
CA THR A 30 33.58 -6.75 -30.01
C THR A 30 34.44 -6.86 -28.75
N ALA A 31 35.77 -6.81 -28.90
CA ALA A 31 36.71 -6.83 -27.79
C ALA A 31 36.54 -5.61 -26.88
N ALA A 32 36.47 -4.40 -27.46
CA ALA A 32 36.22 -3.17 -26.71
C ALA A 32 34.86 -3.21 -26.00
N LYS A 33 33.79 -3.69 -26.66
CA LYS A 33 32.47 -3.84 -26.03
C LYS A 33 32.48 -4.83 -24.85
N LYS A 34 33.22 -5.94 -24.94
CA LYS A 34 33.35 -6.90 -23.83
C LYS A 34 34.04 -6.28 -22.61
N GLN A 35 35.04 -5.41 -22.81
CA GLN A 35 35.70 -4.68 -21.73
C GLN A 35 34.75 -3.66 -21.08
N VAL A 36 34.13 -2.80 -21.88
CA VAL A 36 33.23 -1.74 -21.40
C VAL A 36 32.00 -2.30 -20.68
N LYS A 37 31.48 -3.47 -21.09
CA LYS A 37 30.30 -4.09 -20.46
C LYS A 37 30.44 -4.27 -18.94
N LYS A 38 31.65 -4.54 -18.44
CA LYS A 38 31.89 -4.74 -17.00
C LYS A 38 31.71 -3.45 -16.20
N GLN A 39 32.07 -2.31 -16.80
CA GLN A 39 31.95 -0.99 -16.17
C GLN A 39 30.50 -0.63 -15.82
N TRP A 40 29.52 -1.13 -16.59
CA TRP A 40 28.11 -0.74 -16.48
C TRP A 40 27.19 -1.82 -15.90
N LYS A 41 27.77 -2.93 -15.40
CA LYS A 41 27.02 -4.13 -15.00
C LYS A 41 26.15 -3.85 -13.76
N ARG A 42 24.83 -4.05 -13.87
CA ARG A 42 23.85 -3.81 -12.79
C ARG A 42 23.37 -5.09 -12.09
N ASN A 43 23.08 -6.12 -12.88
CA ASN A 43 22.62 -7.42 -12.41
C ASN A 43 23.79 -8.39 -12.19
N SER A 44 23.53 -9.49 -11.50
CA SER A 44 24.50 -10.55 -11.23
C SER A 44 25.26 -10.99 -12.50
N ASP A 45 26.58 -11.19 -12.38
CA ASP A 45 27.37 -11.77 -13.46
C ASP A 45 27.16 -13.29 -13.46
N LYS A 46 26.72 -13.81 -14.62
CA LYS A 46 26.51 -15.25 -14.83
C LYS A 46 27.82 -16.04 -14.75
N ASN A 47 28.97 -15.39 -14.94
CA ASN A 47 30.28 -16.02 -14.85
C ASN A 47 30.86 -15.97 -13.42
N CYS A 48 30.20 -15.29 -12.48
CA CYS A 48 30.63 -15.25 -11.09
C CYS A 48 30.10 -16.49 -10.34
N SER A 49 31.02 -17.38 -9.98
CA SER A 49 30.76 -18.60 -9.22
C SER A 49 30.90 -18.43 -7.70
N ASN A 50 31.46 -17.31 -7.23
CA ASN A 50 31.73 -17.11 -5.81
C ASN A 50 30.59 -16.33 -5.14
N CYS A 51 30.19 -16.76 -3.96
CA CYS A 51 29.31 -15.97 -3.09
C CYS A 51 30.07 -14.74 -2.57
N GLU A 52 29.35 -13.64 -2.44
CA GLU A 52 29.87 -12.45 -1.75
C GLU A 52 29.98 -12.72 -0.24
N LYS A 53 30.78 -11.94 0.48
CA LYS A 53 30.89 -12.10 1.93
C LYS A 53 29.61 -11.62 2.61
N LEU A 54 28.86 -12.55 3.20
CA LEU A 54 27.59 -12.31 3.88
C LEU A 54 27.63 -12.54 5.40
N GLU A 55 28.81 -12.84 5.95
CA GLU A 55 28.97 -13.06 7.37
C GLU A 55 28.46 -11.86 8.19
N ASN A 56 27.60 -12.13 9.18
CA ASN A 56 26.90 -11.15 10.01
C ASN A 56 26.03 -10.12 9.23
N ASN A 57 25.69 -10.40 7.96
CA ASN A 57 24.84 -9.52 7.17
C ASN A 57 23.37 -9.95 7.21
N PHE A 58 22.58 -9.25 8.02
CA PHE A 58 21.13 -9.44 8.16
C PHE A 58 20.31 -8.33 7.49
N ASP A 59 20.88 -7.60 6.53
CA ASP A 59 20.13 -6.62 5.74
C ASP A 59 19.00 -7.31 4.94
N ASP A 60 17.90 -6.59 4.72
CA ASP A 60 16.73 -7.13 3.99
C ASP A 60 17.10 -7.61 2.58
N ILE A 61 16.89 -8.89 2.29
CA ILE A 61 17.17 -9.49 0.98
C ILE A 61 15.93 -9.66 0.10
N LYS A 62 14.71 -9.46 0.63
CA LYS A 62 13.46 -9.68 -0.11
C LYS A 62 13.44 -8.90 -1.42
N HIS A 63 13.01 -9.54 -2.51
CA HIS A 63 12.84 -8.88 -3.81
C HIS A 63 11.55 -8.07 -3.89
N THR A 64 10.61 -8.33 -2.98
CA THR A 64 9.28 -7.73 -2.94
C THR A 64 9.20 -6.43 -2.16
N THR A 65 10.21 -6.05 -1.35
CA THR A 65 10.22 -4.79 -0.59
C THR A 65 10.09 -3.57 -1.51
N LEU A 66 9.19 -2.63 -1.17
CA LEU A 66 8.90 -1.43 -1.97
C LEU A 66 9.20 -0.13 -1.21
N SER A 67 9.68 0.88 -1.95
CA SER A 67 9.60 2.30 -1.54
C SER A 67 8.20 2.83 -1.78
N GLU A 68 7.84 3.98 -1.22
CA GLU A 68 6.61 4.70 -1.60
C GLU A 68 6.49 4.86 -3.13
N ARG A 69 7.57 5.30 -3.79
CA ARG A 69 7.63 5.39 -5.26
C ARG A 69 7.29 4.06 -5.95
N GLY A 70 7.84 2.95 -5.45
CA GLY A 70 7.59 1.61 -5.99
C GLY A 70 6.15 1.17 -5.75
N ALA A 71 5.67 1.35 -4.52
CA ALA A 71 4.33 0.98 -4.08
C ALA A 71 3.25 1.76 -4.84
N LEU A 72 3.40 3.07 -5.01
CA LEU A 72 2.45 3.87 -5.79
C LEU A 72 2.38 3.40 -7.24
N ARG A 73 3.51 3.14 -7.88
CA ARG A 73 3.52 2.65 -9.27
C ARG A 73 2.84 1.29 -9.42
N GLU A 74 3.14 0.36 -8.51
CA GLU A 74 2.58 -0.99 -8.57
C GLU A 74 1.08 -0.99 -8.20
N ALA A 75 0.66 -0.18 -7.23
CA ALA A 75 -0.74 -0.02 -6.87
C ALA A 75 -1.57 0.66 -7.97
N MET A 76 -0.99 1.62 -8.69
CA MET A 76 -1.62 2.22 -9.88
C MET A 76 -1.73 1.21 -11.04
N ARG A 77 -0.77 0.28 -11.17
CA ARG A 77 -0.79 -0.80 -12.18
C ARG A 77 -1.89 -1.83 -11.92
N CYS A 78 -2.20 -2.11 -10.65
CA CYS A 78 -3.24 -3.07 -10.29
C CYS A 78 -4.61 -2.68 -10.89
N LEU A 79 -5.26 -3.65 -11.52
CA LEU A 79 -6.57 -3.50 -12.18
C LEU A 79 -7.74 -3.33 -11.21
N LYS A 80 -7.56 -3.61 -9.91
CA LYS A 80 -8.60 -3.49 -8.88
C LYS A 80 -9.87 -4.27 -9.24
N CYS A 81 -9.66 -5.54 -9.61
CA CYS A 81 -10.66 -6.43 -10.18
C CYS A 81 -11.87 -6.59 -9.26
N ALA A 82 -13.08 -6.64 -9.85
CA ALA A 82 -14.26 -7.16 -9.15
C ALA A 82 -14.09 -8.66 -8.89
N ASP A 83 -14.70 -9.14 -7.79
CA ASP A 83 -14.65 -10.55 -7.37
C ASP A 83 -13.25 -11.16 -7.46
N ALA A 84 -12.27 -10.43 -6.91
CA ALA A 84 -10.86 -10.59 -7.28
C ALA A 84 -10.35 -12.02 -6.99
N PRO A 85 -9.80 -12.74 -7.99
CA PRO A 85 -9.28 -14.10 -7.77
C PRO A 85 -8.12 -14.12 -6.78
N CYS A 86 -7.31 -13.06 -6.72
CA CYS A 86 -6.25 -12.94 -5.72
C CYS A 86 -6.77 -12.94 -4.27
N GLN A 87 -7.97 -12.40 -4.02
CA GLN A 87 -8.62 -12.45 -2.70
C GLN A 87 -9.09 -13.87 -2.39
N LYS A 88 -9.71 -14.54 -3.36
CA LYS A 88 -10.15 -15.94 -3.22
C LYS A 88 -9.00 -16.91 -2.95
N SER A 89 -7.82 -16.62 -3.51
CA SER A 89 -6.59 -17.37 -3.28
C SER A 89 -5.81 -16.94 -2.03
N CYS A 90 -6.32 -15.96 -1.26
CA CYS A 90 -5.73 -15.54 0.01
C CYS A 90 -6.40 -16.31 1.16
N PRO A 91 -5.67 -17.05 2.00
CA PRO A 91 -6.28 -17.85 3.08
C PRO A 91 -7.09 -17.02 4.09
N THR A 92 -6.68 -15.78 4.38
CA THR A 92 -7.42 -14.86 5.26
C THR A 92 -8.49 -14.03 4.53
N ASN A 93 -8.67 -14.24 3.22
CA ASN A 93 -9.62 -13.55 2.35
C ASN A 93 -9.46 -12.01 2.35
N LEU A 94 -8.22 -11.50 2.43
CA LEU A 94 -7.93 -10.06 2.41
C LEU A 94 -8.59 -9.39 1.20
N ASP A 95 -9.27 -8.26 1.40
CA ASP A 95 -9.76 -7.42 0.30
C ASP A 95 -8.58 -6.69 -0.38
N ILE A 96 -7.92 -7.40 -1.28
CA ILE A 96 -6.76 -6.94 -2.05
C ILE A 96 -7.12 -5.79 -2.99
N LYS A 97 -8.34 -5.79 -3.54
CA LYS A 97 -8.82 -4.69 -4.38
C LYS A 97 -8.82 -3.40 -3.57
N SER A 98 -9.44 -3.41 -2.40
CA SER A 98 -9.64 -2.20 -1.60
C SER A 98 -8.33 -1.68 -1.02
N PHE A 99 -7.50 -2.52 -0.38
CA PHE A 99 -6.26 -1.99 0.21
C PHE A 99 -5.28 -1.47 -0.86
N ILE A 100 -5.19 -2.11 -2.04
CA ILE A 100 -4.34 -1.61 -3.12
C ILE A 100 -4.90 -0.31 -3.71
N THR A 101 -6.23 -0.16 -3.78
CA THR A 101 -6.88 1.11 -4.14
C THR A 101 -6.45 2.22 -3.19
N SER A 102 -6.49 1.96 -1.89
CA SER A 102 -6.05 2.92 -0.87
C SER A 102 -4.57 3.29 -0.99
N ILE A 103 -3.68 2.35 -1.27
CA ILE A 103 -2.26 2.66 -1.54
C ILE A 103 -2.14 3.58 -2.75
N ALA A 104 -2.83 3.29 -3.86
CA ALA A 104 -2.78 4.11 -5.08
C ALA A 104 -3.27 5.55 -4.83
N ASN A 105 -4.18 5.73 -3.87
CA ASN A 105 -4.76 7.00 -3.45
C ASN A 105 -4.00 7.70 -2.32
N LYS A 106 -2.82 7.19 -1.94
CA LYS A 106 -2.00 7.67 -0.81
C LYS A 106 -2.68 7.57 0.56
N ASN A 107 -3.67 6.70 0.70
CA ASN A 107 -4.30 6.37 1.97
C ASN A 107 -3.68 5.09 2.55
N TYR A 108 -2.49 5.22 3.12
CA TYR A 108 -1.76 4.11 3.70
C TYR A 108 -2.40 3.57 4.98
N TYR A 109 -3.05 4.45 5.76
CA TYR A 109 -3.86 4.08 6.92
C TYR A 109 -5.03 3.17 6.51
N GLY A 110 -5.87 3.59 5.56
CA GLY A 110 -7.02 2.80 5.10
C GLY A 110 -6.60 1.45 4.54
N ALA A 111 -5.47 1.41 3.80
CA ALA A 111 -4.88 0.15 3.34
C ALA A 111 -4.49 -0.77 4.49
N ALA A 112 -3.73 -0.26 5.47
CA ALA A 112 -3.32 -1.04 6.64
C ALA A 112 -4.53 -1.49 7.50
N LYS A 113 -5.53 -0.63 7.67
CA LYS A 113 -6.79 -0.97 8.36
C LYS A 113 -7.50 -2.13 7.69
N MET A 114 -7.61 -2.11 6.36
CA MET A 114 -8.23 -3.20 5.59
C MET A 114 -7.45 -4.50 5.74
N ILE A 115 -6.12 -4.45 5.62
CA ILE A 115 -5.23 -5.60 5.81
C ILE A 115 -5.39 -6.20 7.22
N LEU A 116 -5.29 -5.35 8.25
CA LEU A 116 -5.32 -5.79 9.66
C LEU A 116 -6.72 -6.21 10.12
N SER A 117 -7.78 -5.80 9.42
CA SER A 117 -9.14 -6.25 9.70
C SER A 117 -9.29 -7.75 9.51
N ASP A 118 -8.76 -8.28 8.40
CA ASP A 118 -8.85 -9.70 8.08
C ASP A 118 -7.64 -10.53 8.54
N ASN A 119 -6.47 -9.90 8.70
CA ASN A 119 -5.23 -10.55 9.09
C ASN A 119 -4.48 -9.73 10.16
N PRO A 120 -4.58 -10.10 11.45
CA PRO A 120 -3.88 -9.42 12.55
C PRO A 120 -2.35 -9.43 12.45
N LEU A 121 -1.78 -10.32 11.62
CA LEU A 121 -0.35 -10.41 11.31
C LEU A 121 -0.05 -9.94 9.88
N GLY A 122 -0.73 -8.85 9.48
CA GLY A 122 -0.69 -8.31 8.13
C GLY A 122 0.71 -7.91 7.66
N LEU A 123 1.56 -7.37 8.53
CA LEU A 123 2.91 -6.97 8.14
C LEU A 123 3.82 -8.20 7.99
N THR A 124 3.76 -9.14 8.94
CA THR A 124 4.50 -10.41 8.84
C THR A 124 4.14 -11.12 7.53
N CYS A 125 2.84 -11.30 7.26
CA CYS A 125 2.36 -11.98 6.05
C CYS A 125 2.77 -11.25 4.76
N GLY A 126 2.76 -9.92 4.74
CA GLY A 126 3.25 -9.14 3.60
C GLY A 126 4.72 -9.42 3.26
N MET A 127 5.53 -9.77 4.26
CA MET A 127 6.96 -10.07 4.08
C MET A 127 7.25 -11.54 3.73
N VAL A 128 6.47 -12.50 4.25
CA VAL A 128 6.85 -13.93 4.20
C VAL A 128 5.89 -14.84 3.45
N CYS A 129 4.71 -14.35 3.05
CA CYS A 129 3.76 -15.18 2.31
C CYS A 129 4.39 -15.72 1.02
N PRO A 130 4.24 -17.03 0.72
CA PRO A 130 4.64 -17.63 -0.55
C PRO A 130 3.65 -17.25 -1.65
N THR A 131 3.63 -15.97 -2.03
CA THR A 131 2.48 -15.39 -2.76
C THR A 131 2.21 -16.04 -4.12
N SER A 132 3.23 -16.60 -4.77
CA SER A 132 3.12 -17.28 -6.07
C SER A 132 2.21 -18.51 -6.02
N ASP A 133 2.12 -19.17 -4.87
CA ASP A 133 1.22 -20.30 -4.61
C ASP A 133 -0.11 -19.86 -3.97
N LEU A 134 -0.25 -18.55 -3.68
CA LEU A 134 -1.41 -17.96 -3.02
C LEU A 134 -2.03 -16.85 -3.92
N CYS A 135 -2.16 -15.63 -3.37
CA CYS A 135 -2.85 -14.51 -3.99
C CYS A 135 -2.27 -14.08 -5.35
N VAL A 136 -0.95 -14.16 -5.54
CA VAL A 136 -0.29 -13.75 -6.79
C VAL A 136 -0.48 -14.82 -7.87
N GLY A 137 -0.55 -16.10 -7.50
CA GLY A 137 -0.85 -17.20 -8.42
C GLY A 137 -2.22 -17.07 -9.11
N GLY A 138 -3.20 -16.47 -8.42
CA GLY A 138 -4.52 -16.17 -8.97
C GLY A 138 -4.67 -14.80 -9.65
N CYS A 139 -3.62 -13.99 -9.75
CA CYS A 139 -3.74 -12.60 -10.23
C CYS A 139 -4.05 -12.51 -11.74
N ASN A 140 -5.11 -11.79 -12.13
CA ASN A 140 -5.47 -11.60 -13.55
C ASN A 140 -4.34 -11.00 -14.41
N LEU A 141 -3.48 -10.15 -13.84
CA LEU A 141 -2.36 -9.55 -14.58
C LEU A 141 -1.26 -10.55 -14.93
N TYR A 142 -1.31 -11.78 -14.40
CA TYR A 142 -0.49 -12.88 -14.92
C TYR A 142 -0.71 -13.10 -16.43
N ALA A 143 -1.90 -12.73 -16.96
CA ALA A 143 -2.23 -12.81 -18.39
C ALA A 143 -1.65 -11.66 -19.24
N SER A 144 -0.73 -10.85 -18.70
CA SER A 144 -0.04 -9.76 -19.40
C SER A 144 1.47 -9.94 -19.33
N GLU A 145 2.21 -9.39 -20.30
CA GLU A 145 3.67 -9.53 -20.38
C GLU A 145 4.40 -8.92 -19.18
N GLU A 146 3.85 -7.88 -18.55
CA GLU A 146 4.37 -7.30 -17.31
C GLU A 146 4.16 -8.17 -16.06
N GLY A 147 3.30 -9.19 -16.14
CA GLY A 147 3.09 -10.18 -15.10
C GLY A 147 2.22 -9.72 -13.91
N PRO A 148 2.02 -10.60 -12.91
CA PRO A 148 1.11 -10.37 -11.81
C PRO A 148 1.60 -9.26 -10.86
N ILE A 149 0.73 -8.79 -9.97
CA ILE A 149 1.04 -7.71 -9.01
C ILE A 149 1.90 -8.23 -7.85
N ASN A 150 2.86 -7.43 -7.40
CA ASN A 150 3.57 -7.66 -6.13
C ASN A 150 2.66 -7.34 -4.92
N ILE A 151 1.71 -8.22 -4.62
CA ILE A 151 0.71 -8.04 -3.56
C ILE A 151 1.37 -8.00 -2.19
N GLY A 152 2.30 -8.92 -1.90
CA GLY A 152 3.01 -8.98 -0.62
C GLY A 152 3.79 -7.70 -0.31
N GLY A 153 4.54 -7.17 -1.29
CA GLY A 153 5.28 -5.91 -1.13
C GLY A 153 4.39 -4.68 -0.89
N LEU A 154 3.20 -4.64 -1.51
CA LEU A 154 2.22 -3.59 -1.28
C LEU A 154 1.61 -3.68 0.13
N GLN A 155 1.27 -4.88 0.58
CA GLN A 155 0.80 -5.16 1.93
C GLN A 155 1.86 -4.78 2.98
N GLN A 156 3.12 -5.17 2.74
CA GLN A 156 4.26 -4.78 3.58
C GLN A 156 4.38 -3.26 3.68
N PHE A 157 4.38 -2.56 2.54
CA PHE A 157 4.55 -1.11 2.50
C PHE A 157 3.49 -0.36 3.31
N ALA A 158 2.20 -0.65 3.08
CA ALA A 158 1.12 0.03 3.80
C ALA A 158 1.22 -0.19 5.31
N THR A 159 1.50 -1.42 5.72
CA THR A 159 1.55 -1.79 7.14
C THR A 159 2.81 -1.27 7.84
N GLU A 160 3.95 -1.14 7.14
CA GLU A 160 5.15 -0.43 7.65
C GLU A 160 4.86 1.05 7.88
N VAL A 161 4.15 1.71 6.94
CA VAL A 161 3.77 3.12 7.14
C VAL A 161 2.87 3.26 8.36
N PHE A 162 1.86 2.39 8.53
CA PHE A 162 1.01 2.39 9.71
C PHE A 162 1.79 2.13 11.01
N LYS A 163 2.72 1.18 11.01
CA LYS A 163 3.65 0.95 12.12
C LYS A 163 4.46 2.22 12.45
N ALA A 164 4.89 2.97 11.45
CA ALA A 164 5.60 4.24 11.64
C ALA A 164 4.69 5.39 12.12
N MET A 165 3.39 5.37 11.81
CA MET A 165 2.41 6.29 12.42
C MET A 165 2.28 6.06 13.94
N ASN A 166 2.62 4.85 14.43
CA ASN A 166 2.66 4.49 15.85
C ASN A 166 1.33 4.74 16.60
N ILE A 167 0.24 4.32 15.94
CA ILE A 167 -1.15 4.45 16.41
C ILE A 167 -1.59 3.11 17.04
N PRO A 168 -2.27 3.12 18.20
CA PRO A 168 -2.75 1.90 18.86
C PRO A 168 -3.95 1.29 18.15
N GLN A 169 -4.15 -0.02 18.35
CA GLN A 169 -5.46 -0.63 18.13
C GLN A 169 -6.41 -0.25 19.28
N ILE A 170 -7.69 -0.05 19.01
CA ILE A 170 -8.71 0.17 20.05
C ILE A 170 -9.80 -0.89 20.00
N ARG A 171 -10.54 -1.00 21.10
CA ARG A 171 -11.76 -1.80 21.18
C ARG A 171 -12.79 -1.29 20.16
N ASN A 172 -13.56 -2.21 19.57
CA ASN A 172 -14.60 -1.88 18.61
C ASN A 172 -15.53 -0.77 19.18
N PRO A 173 -15.59 0.41 18.51
CA PRO A 173 -16.38 1.55 18.99
C PRO A 173 -17.88 1.27 19.16
N SER A 174 -18.42 0.27 18.46
CA SER A 174 -19.83 -0.10 18.52
C SER A 174 -20.20 -1.02 19.69
N LEU A 175 -19.21 -1.54 20.44
CA LEU A 175 -19.48 -2.40 21.59
C LEU A 175 -19.83 -1.58 22.84
N PRO A 176 -20.74 -2.07 23.71
CA PRO A 176 -21.03 -1.45 25.02
C PRO A 176 -19.77 -1.26 25.87
N PRO A 177 -19.72 -0.32 26.82
CA PRO A 177 -18.65 -0.24 27.82
C PRO A 177 -18.35 -1.61 28.47
N LEU A 178 -17.11 -1.85 28.90
CA LEU A 178 -16.72 -3.16 29.45
C LEU A 178 -17.55 -3.59 30.66
N GLU A 179 -17.97 -2.64 31.49
CA GLU A 179 -18.83 -2.85 32.65
C GLU A 179 -20.26 -3.28 32.30
N ASP A 180 -20.73 -2.92 31.10
CA ASP A 180 -22.07 -3.24 30.59
C ASP A 180 -22.07 -4.51 29.72
N MET A 181 -20.91 -5.12 29.48
CA MET A 181 -20.83 -6.36 28.69
C MET A 181 -21.44 -7.54 29.45
N PRO A 182 -22.19 -8.43 28.78
CA PRO A 182 -22.71 -9.64 29.40
C PRO A 182 -21.62 -10.49 30.07
N GLU A 183 -21.97 -11.20 31.15
CA GLU A 183 -21.05 -12.03 31.93
C GLU A 183 -20.27 -13.04 31.07
N ALA A 184 -20.89 -13.55 29.99
CA ALA A 184 -20.28 -14.43 29.01
C ALA A 184 -18.95 -13.90 28.43
N TYR A 185 -18.75 -12.58 28.38
CA TYR A 185 -17.54 -11.94 27.85
C TYR A 185 -16.41 -11.77 28.90
N GLN A 186 -16.68 -12.07 30.16
CA GLN A 186 -15.71 -11.96 31.27
C GLN A 186 -15.03 -13.30 31.60
N VAL A 187 -15.42 -14.37 30.89
CA VAL A 187 -14.89 -15.72 31.12
C VAL A 187 -13.39 -15.84 30.87
N LYS A 188 -12.75 -16.71 31.62
CA LYS A 188 -11.33 -17.06 31.42
C LYS A 188 -11.16 -17.87 30.13
N ILE A 189 -10.36 -17.35 29.20
CA ILE A 189 -9.98 -18.04 27.95
C ILE A 189 -8.46 -18.24 27.95
N ALA A 190 -8.01 -19.46 27.66
CA ALA A 190 -6.59 -19.80 27.56
C ALA A 190 -6.22 -20.11 26.11
N LEU A 191 -5.05 -19.64 25.69
CA LEU A 191 -4.43 -20.05 24.44
C LEU A 191 -3.02 -20.56 24.73
N LEU A 192 -2.61 -21.63 24.06
CA LEU A 192 -1.34 -22.32 24.30
C LEU A 192 -0.40 -22.10 23.11
N GLY A 193 0.78 -21.54 23.37
CA GLY A 193 1.74 -21.08 22.37
C GLY A 193 1.42 -19.67 21.88
N ALA A 194 2.40 -18.77 21.86
CA ALA A 194 2.29 -17.39 21.37
C ALA A 194 2.74 -17.25 19.92
N GLY A 195 2.39 -18.23 19.07
CA GLY A 195 2.62 -18.20 17.62
C GLY A 195 1.47 -17.53 16.83
N PRO A 196 1.60 -17.46 15.49
CA PRO A 196 0.63 -16.80 14.61
C PRO A 196 -0.84 -17.18 14.85
N ALA A 197 -1.14 -18.47 15.02
CA ALA A 197 -2.50 -18.96 15.23
C ALA A 197 -3.13 -18.41 16.51
N SER A 198 -2.43 -18.49 17.64
CA SER A 198 -2.93 -17.96 18.92
C SER A 198 -2.99 -16.44 18.95
N LEU A 199 -2.02 -15.75 18.34
CA LEU A 199 -2.07 -14.28 18.23
C LEU A 199 -3.29 -13.82 17.43
N SER A 200 -3.63 -14.53 16.34
CA SER A 200 -4.84 -14.29 15.56
C SER A 200 -6.12 -14.56 16.38
N CYS A 201 -6.23 -15.77 16.96
CA CYS A 201 -7.41 -16.17 17.73
C CYS A 201 -7.68 -15.21 18.90
N ALA A 202 -6.64 -14.88 19.68
CA ALA A 202 -6.76 -13.93 20.78
C ALA A 202 -7.16 -12.53 20.30
N SER A 203 -6.62 -12.06 19.16
CA SER A 203 -6.99 -10.76 18.58
C SER A 203 -8.48 -10.71 18.23
N PHE A 204 -9.01 -11.71 17.53
CA PHE A 204 -10.42 -11.73 17.13
C PHE A 204 -11.37 -11.92 18.33
N LEU A 205 -11.00 -12.76 19.31
CA LEU A 205 -11.76 -12.86 20.56
C LEU A 205 -11.79 -11.52 21.31
N ALA A 206 -10.66 -10.81 21.39
CA ALA A 206 -10.61 -9.51 22.04
C ALA A 206 -11.46 -8.46 21.29
N ARG A 207 -11.47 -8.49 19.96
CA ARG A 207 -12.34 -7.65 19.12
C ARG A 207 -13.83 -7.91 19.34
N LEU A 208 -14.23 -9.17 19.56
CA LEU A 208 -15.60 -9.55 19.92
C LEU A 208 -16.00 -9.06 21.32
N GLY A 209 -15.04 -8.65 22.16
CA GLY A 209 -15.27 -8.04 23.46
C GLY A 209 -14.88 -8.90 24.67
N TYR A 210 -14.27 -10.07 24.45
CA TYR A 210 -13.79 -10.91 25.56
C TYR A 210 -12.66 -10.22 26.32
N SER A 211 -12.81 -10.09 27.64
CA SER A 211 -11.92 -9.26 28.48
C SER A 211 -10.85 -10.05 29.25
N ASN A 212 -10.95 -11.39 29.32
CA ASN A 212 -10.06 -12.22 30.13
C ASN A 212 -9.36 -13.32 29.33
N ILE A 213 -8.57 -12.88 28.36
CA ILE A 213 -7.80 -13.74 27.44
C ILE A 213 -6.35 -13.82 27.92
N THR A 214 -5.81 -15.03 28.02
CA THR A 214 -4.41 -15.27 28.40
C THR A 214 -3.74 -16.27 27.48
N ILE A 215 -2.63 -15.88 26.86
CA ILE A 215 -1.75 -16.75 26.09
C ILE A 215 -0.63 -17.27 27.02
N PHE A 216 -0.41 -18.57 27.03
CA PHE A 216 0.68 -19.22 27.75
C PHE A 216 1.76 -19.67 26.76
N GLU A 217 2.97 -19.13 26.90
CA GLU A 217 4.11 -19.40 26.03
C GLU A 217 5.19 -20.18 26.79
N LYS A 218 5.68 -21.26 26.18
CA LYS A 218 6.74 -22.12 26.74
C LYS A 218 8.07 -21.37 26.86
N GLN A 219 8.40 -20.55 25.87
CA GLN A 219 9.66 -19.84 25.77
C GLN A 219 9.60 -18.46 26.46
N GLU A 220 10.73 -17.75 26.43
CA GLU A 220 10.85 -16.37 26.95
C GLU A 220 10.56 -15.30 25.90
N TYR A 221 10.24 -15.71 24.67
CA TYR A 221 9.94 -14.86 23.54
C TYR A 221 8.57 -15.22 22.95
N LEU A 222 7.91 -14.25 22.32
CA LEU A 222 6.64 -14.44 21.60
C LEU A 222 6.87 -14.59 20.09
N GLY A 223 5.83 -14.93 19.35
CA GLY A 223 5.81 -14.92 17.89
C GLY A 223 6.05 -16.29 17.23
N GLY A 224 6.30 -17.34 18.01
CA GLY A 224 6.55 -18.68 17.48
C GLY A 224 7.68 -18.71 16.43
N LEU A 225 7.45 -19.42 15.32
CA LEU A 225 8.42 -19.56 14.22
C LEU A 225 8.81 -18.23 13.57
N SER A 226 7.90 -17.26 13.51
CA SER A 226 8.18 -15.90 13.02
C SER A 226 9.32 -15.25 13.81
N MET A 227 9.44 -15.60 15.09
CA MET A 227 10.51 -15.13 15.95
C MET A 227 11.72 -16.06 15.94
N SER A 228 11.51 -17.36 16.14
CA SER A 228 12.59 -18.31 16.41
C SER A 228 13.31 -18.84 15.18
N GLU A 229 12.68 -18.85 14.00
CA GLU A 229 13.23 -19.57 12.84
C GLU A 229 13.30 -18.74 11.56
N ILE A 230 12.28 -17.93 11.27
CA ILE A 230 12.31 -17.08 10.07
C ILE A 230 13.45 -16.07 10.22
N PRO A 231 14.43 -16.02 9.30
CA PRO A 231 15.62 -15.18 9.47
C PRO A 231 15.32 -13.68 9.49
N GLN A 232 16.13 -12.92 10.24
CA GLN A 232 16.02 -11.46 10.36
C GLN A 232 16.07 -10.72 9.00
N PHE A 233 16.82 -11.24 8.03
CA PHE A 233 16.93 -10.66 6.68
C PHE A 233 15.68 -10.90 5.81
N ARG A 234 14.74 -11.76 6.24
CA ARG A 234 13.41 -11.92 5.63
C ARG A 234 12.33 -11.27 6.50
N LEU A 235 12.33 -11.53 7.80
CA LEU A 235 11.35 -11.00 8.76
C LEU A 235 12.05 -10.34 9.96
N PRO A 236 12.06 -9.00 10.01
CA PRO A 236 12.60 -8.26 11.14
C PRO A 236 11.84 -8.52 12.45
N TYR A 237 12.57 -8.63 13.56
CA TYR A 237 12.01 -8.77 14.91
C TYR A 237 10.91 -7.75 15.24
N ASP A 238 11.16 -6.47 14.91
CA ASP A 238 10.32 -5.36 15.32
C ASP A 238 8.93 -5.39 14.67
N VAL A 239 8.78 -6.13 13.57
CA VAL A 239 7.49 -6.43 12.93
C VAL A 239 6.61 -7.28 13.84
N VAL A 240 7.15 -8.40 14.31
CA VAL A 240 6.41 -9.35 15.16
C VAL A 240 6.05 -8.72 16.50
N ASN A 241 6.97 -7.92 17.06
CA ASN A 241 6.70 -7.18 18.29
C ASN A 241 5.60 -6.11 18.10
N PHE A 242 5.59 -5.43 16.95
CA PHE A 242 4.54 -4.46 16.61
C PHE A 242 3.14 -5.11 16.57
N GLU A 243 3.00 -6.24 15.88
CA GLU A 243 1.70 -6.95 15.77
C GLU A 243 1.24 -7.50 17.13
N ALA A 244 2.15 -8.04 17.92
CA ALA A 244 1.86 -8.48 19.29
C ALA A 244 1.44 -7.30 20.19
N LYS A 245 2.01 -6.11 20.00
CA LYS A 245 1.62 -4.90 20.74
C LYS A 245 0.20 -4.47 20.38
N LEU A 246 -0.19 -4.48 19.10
CA LEU A 246 -1.57 -4.18 18.69
C LEU A 246 -2.57 -5.12 19.35
N MET A 247 -2.26 -6.42 19.46
CA MET A 247 -3.11 -7.37 20.18
C MET A 247 -3.18 -7.04 21.68
N LYS A 248 -2.06 -6.68 22.30
CA LYS A 248 -2.01 -6.27 23.72
C LYS A 248 -2.79 -4.99 24.00
N ASP A 249 -2.90 -4.07 23.03
CA ASP A 249 -3.74 -2.87 23.17
C ASP A 249 -5.22 -3.21 23.43
N LEU A 250 -5.66 -4.42 23.05
CA LEU A 250 -7.00 -4.94 23.34
C LEU A 250 -7.12 -5.66 24.69
N GLY A 251 -6.06 -5.68 25.51
CA GLY A 251 -6.07 -6.28 26.85
C GLY A 251 -5.66 -7.76 26.92
N VAL A 252 -5.19 -8.35 25.81
CA VAL A 252 -4.71 -9.74 25.79
C VAL A 252 -3.43 -9.87 26.63
N LYS A 253 -3.40 -10.85 27.54
CA LYS A 253 -2.26 -11.13 28.41
C LYS A 253 -1.39 -12.23 27.82
N ILE A 254 -0.07 -12.16 28.04
CA ILE A 254 0.88 -13.22 27.70
C ILE A 254 1.67 -13.59 28.95
N ILE A 255 1.77 -14.89 29.25
CA ILE A 255 2.56 -15.44 30.35
C ILE A 255 3.61 -16.38 29.76
N PHE A 256 4.89 -16.01 29.91
CA PHE A 256 6.05 -16.76 29.43
C PHE A 256 6.46 -17.89 30.38
N ARG A 257 7.38 -18.75 29.92
CA ARG A 257 7.91 -19.91 30.68
C ARG A 257 6.82 -20.85 31.21
N LYS A 258 5.67 -20.90 30.53
CA LYS A 258 4.54 -21.75 30.89
C LYS A 258 4.00 -22.42 29.63
N GLY A 259 4.29 -23.71 29.48
CA GLY A 259 3.88 -24.52 28.35
C GLY A 259 3.03 -25.71 28.77
N LEU A 260 2.40 -26.35 27.79
CA LEU A 260 1.65 -27.57 27.97
C LEU A 260 2.59 -28.76 28.23
N ALA A 261 2.46 -29.43 29.37
CA ALA A 261 3.18 -30.65 29.74
C ALA A 261 2.55 -31.28 30.99
N VAL A 262 2.62 -32.60 31.17
CA VAL A 262 2.00 -33.30 32.33
C VAL A 262 2.55 -32.82 33.68
N ASP A 263 3.83 -32.44 33.73
CA ASP A 263 4.50 -31.84 34.90
C ASP A 263 4.32 -30.31 35.00
N GLY A 264 3.54 -29.73 34.09
CA GLY A 264 3.22 -28.31 34.02
C GLY A 264 1.73 -28.08 33.85
N MET A 265 1.35 -27.39 32.76
CA MET A 265 -0.05 -27.10 32.45
C MET A 265 -0.67 -28.22 31.61
N THR A 266 -1.86 -28.66 31.98
CA THR A 266 -2.67 -29.63 31.23
C THR A 266 -4.08 -29.09 30.97
N LEU A 267 -4.82 -29.69 30.03
CA LEU A 267 -6.23 -29.34 29.83
C LEU A 267 -7.05 -29.57 31.11
N HIS A 268 -6.77 -30.62 31.87
CA HIS A 268 -7.43 -30.86 33.16
C HIS A 268 -7.25 -29.69 34.13
N THR A 269 -5.99 -29.25 34.33
CA THR A 269 -5.68 -28.14 35.24
C THR A 269 -6.32 -26.82 34.79
N LEU A 270 -6.40 -26.56 33.47
CA LEU A 270 -7.07 -25.37 32.95
C LEU A 270 -8.59 -25.42 33.22
N LYS A 271 -9.20 -26.59 33.09
CA LYS A 271 -10.62 -26.78 33.40
C LYS A 271 -10.90 -26.56 34.89
N GLU A 272 -10.03 -27.09 35.77
CA GLU A 272 -10.11 -26.88 37.21
C GLU A 272 -9.91 -25.41 37.61
N ASP A 273 -8.99 -24.70 36.94
CA ASP A 273 -8.76 -23.27 37.10
C ASP A 273 -9.92 -22.40 36.57
N GLY A 274 -10.98 -23.01 36.05
CA GLY A 274 -12.20 -22.32 35.60
C GLY A 274 -12.12 -21.71 34.20
N TYR A 275 -11.14 -22.10 33.38
CA TYR A 275 -11.12 -21.70 31.97
C TYR A 275 -12.29 -22.32 31.22
N LYS A 276 -13.03 -21.50 30.48
CA LYS A 276 -14.24 -21.93 29.75
C LYS A 276 -13.95 -22.40 28.33
N ALA A 277 -12.87 -21.92 27.73
CA ALA A 277 -12.43 -22.36 26.41
C ALA A 277 -10.90 -22.33 26.31
N VAL A 278 -10.34 -23.27 25.54
CA VAL A 278 -8.91 -23.39 25.27
C VAL A 278 -8.64 -23.45 23.77
N PHE A 279 -7.64 -22.72 23.30
CA PHE A 279 -7.08 -22.85 21.96
C PHE A 279 -5.65 -23.40 22.01
N ILE A 280 -5.37 -24.46 21.25
CA ILE A 280 -4.05 -25.09 21.15
C ILE A 280 -3.37 -24.62 19.85
N GLY A 281 -2.37 -23.75 19.99
CA GLY A 281 -1.59 -23.17 18.88
C GLY A 281 -0.08 -23.31 19.11
N ILE A 282 0.36 -24.46 19.64
CA ILE A 282 1.76 -24.69 20.04
C ILE A 282 2.71 -25.00 18.86
N GLY A 283 2.17 -25.15 17.66
CA GLY A 283 2.90 -25.56 16.46
C GLY A 283 3.43 -27.00 16.55
N LEU A 284 4.52 -27.28 15.84
CA LEU A 284 5.24 -28.57 15.88
C LEU A 284 6.62 -28.37 16.55
N PRO A 285 6.74 -28.62 17.86
CA PRO A 285 7.88 -28.14 18.63
C PRO A 285 9.20 -28.89 18.37
N GLU A 286 9.14 -30.18 18.04
CA GLU A 286 10.34 -31.01 17.91
C GLU A 286 10.80 -31.17 16.45
N PRO A 287 12.12 -31.29 16.19
CA PRO A 287 12.62 -31.60 14.84
C PRO A 287 12.33 -33.04 14.44
N ASN A 288 12.05 -33.26 13.16
CA ASN A 288 12.04 -34.60 12.57
C ASN A 288 13.49 -35.14 12.47
N ARG A 289 13.82 -36.17 13.25
CA ARG A 289 15.18 -36.73 13.34
C ARG A 289 15.29 -38.08 12.64
N ASP A 290 16.39 -38.24 11.93
CA ASP A 290 16.78 -39.51 11.29
C ASP A 290 17.75 -40.28 12.19
N SER A 291 17.67 -41.62 12.17
CA SER A 291 18.52 -42.50 12.98
C SER A 291 20.00 -42.40 12.63
N VAL A 292 20.34 -42.01 11.38
CA VAL A 292 21.73 -41.80 10.95
C VAL A 292 22.46 -40.71 11.75
N PHE A 293 21.72 -39.79 12.39
CA PHE A 293 22.28 -38.71 13.19
C PHE A 293 22.28 -38.98 14.69
N GLN A 294 21.89 -40.19 15.12
CA GLN A 294 21.81 -40.52 16.54
C GLN A 294 23.16 -40.35 17.24
N GLY A 295 23.16 -39.63 18.35
CA GLY A 295 24.36 -39.39 19.17
C GLY A 295 25.26 -38.24 18.70
N LEU A 296 25.00 -37.63 17.54
CA LEU A 296 25.74 -36.46 17.06
C LEU A 296 25.36 -35.19 17.83
N LYS A 297 26.34 -34.32 18.04
CA LYS A 297 26.21 -33.09 18.85
C LYS A 297 26.64 -31.84 18.06
N MET A 298 26.18 -30.68 18.51
CA MET A 298 26.52 -29.37 17.92
C MET A 298 28.04 -29.10 17.88
N ASN A 299 28.77 -29.49 18.93
CA ASN A 299 30.23 -29.33 19.00
C ASN A 299 31.01 -30.23 18.03
N GLN A 300 30.34 -31.21 17.39
CA GLN A 300 30.90 -32.05 16.32
C GLN A 300 30.55 -31.53 14.93
N GLY A 301 29.72 -30.47 14.83
CA GLY A 301 29.24 -29.90 13.58
C GLY A 301 27.83 -30.34 13.16
N PHE A 302 27.07 -31.06 14.00
CA PHE A 302 25.70 -31.46 13.64
C PHE A 302 24.64 -30.59 14.30
N TYR A 303 23.66 -30.14 13.51
CA TYR A 303 22.49 -29.40 13.98
C TYR A 303 21.22 -29.97 13.33
N THR A 304 20.09 -29.92 14.04
CA THR A 304 18.79 -29.83 13.36
C THR A 304 18.43 -28.37 13.11
N SER A 305 17.45 -28.11 12.24
CA SER A 305 16.97 -26.73 12.03
C SER A 305 16.43 -26.09 13.32
N LYS A 306 15.80 -26.89 14.19
CA LYS A 306 15.31 -26.50 15.52
C LYS A 306 16.43 -26.22 16.53
N ASP A 307 17.67 -26.63 16.24
CA ASP A 307 18.86 -26.19 16.99
C ASP A 307 19.47 -24.93 16.33
N PHE A 308 19.69 -24.97 15.02
CA PHE A 308 20.47 -23.97 14.30
C PHE A 308 19.78 -22.61 14.15
N LEU A 309 18.56 -22.58 13.62
CA LEU A 309 17.88 -21.31 13.31
C LEU A 309 17.57 -20.48 14.57
N PRO A 310 17.12 -21.06 15.71
CA PRO A 310 16.96 -20.31 16.95
C PRO A 310 18.25 -19.66 17.45
N LEU A 311 19.41 -20.32 17.31
CA LEU A 311 20.69 -19.71 17.67
C LEU A 311 21.01 -18.50 16.79
N VAL A 312 20.77 -18.60 15.47
CA VAL A 312 20.96 -17.48 14.55
C VAL A 312 19.96 -16.35 14.83
N ALA A 313 18.71 -16.67 15.10
CA ALA A 313 17.67 -15.71 15.43
C ALA A 313 18.02 -14.94 16.71
N MET A 314 18.36 -15.63 17.80
CA MET A 314 18.75 -14.98 19.06
C MET A 314 19.98 -14.07 18.90
N ALA A 315 20.93 -14.43 18.02
CA ALA A 315 22.12 -13.61 17.75
C ALA A 315 21.85 -12.41 16.84
N SER A 316 20.82 -12.46 16.00
CA SER A 316 20.54 -11.46 14.95
C SER A 316 19.33 -10.58 15.20
N LYS A 317 18.44 -10.97 16.12
CA LYS A 317 17.19 -10.27 16.45
C LYS A 317 17.32 -9.53 17.79
N PRO A 318 17.73 -8.25 17.80
CA PRO A 318 17.81 -7.48 19.03
C PRO A 318 16.42 -7.38 19.66
N GLY A 319 16.30 -7.69 20.96
CA GLY A 319 15.04 -7.73 21.71
C GLY A 319 14.37 -9.11 21.82
N MET A 320 14.85 -10.14 21.12
CA MET A 320 14.30 -11.50 21.24
C MET A 320 14.66 -12.19 22.56
N CYS A 321 15.91 -12.06 23.02
CA CYS A 321 16.37 -12.57 24.32
C CYS A 321 16.99 -11.41 25.11
N GLY A 322 16.84 -11.42 26.45
CA GLY A 322 17.63 -10.55 27.32
C GLY A 322 19.10 -10.99 27.43
N CYS A 323 19.42 -12.18 26.93
CA CYS A 323 20.76 -12.73 26.84
C CYS A 323 21.46 -12.30 25.54
N HIS A 324 22.76 -12.03 25.63
CA HIS A 324 23.58 -11.85 24.43
C HIS A 324 24.02 -13.21 23.89
N SER A 325 23.43 -13.62 22.77
CA SER A 325 23.76 -14.89 22.10
C SER A 325 24.80 -14.69 21.01
N PRO A 326 25.94 -15.39 21.05
CA PRO A 326 26.92 -15.32 19.97
C PRO A 326 26.35 -15.96 18.71
N LEU A 327 26.66 -15.38 17.55
CA LEU A 327 26.34 -16.00 16.27
C LEU A 327 27.09 -17.34 16.14
N PRO A 328 26.44 -18.44 15.72
CA PRO A 328 27.11 -19.72 15.53
C PRO A 328 28.36 -19.60 14.67
N SER A 329 29.48 -20.16 15.15
CA SER A 329 30.76 -20.12 14.43
C SER A 329 30.80 -21.26 13.41
N ILE A 330 30.35 -20.99 12.18
CA ILE A 330 30.30 -21.98 11.11
C ILE A 330 31.45 -21.70 10.14
N HIS A 331 32.31 -22.68 9.92
CA HIS A 331 33.43 -22.60 8.99
C HIS A 331 33.44 -23.80 8.03
N GLY A 332 34.09 -23.63 6.89
CA GLY A 332 34.24 -24.71 5.92
C GLY A 332 32.97 -24.97 5.10
N THR A 333 32.73 -26.23 4.79
CA THR A 333 31.63 -26.69 3.93
C THR A 333 30.45 -27.15 4.78
N VAL A 334 29.27 -26.60 4.50
CA VAL A 334 28.02 -26.96 5.17
C VAL A 334 27.15 -27.80 4.23
N ILE A 335 26.58 -28.88 4.76
CA ILE A 335 25.51 -29.64 4.11
C ILE A 335 24.19 -29.31 4.81
N VAL A 336 23.19 -28.89 4.07
CA VAL A 336 21.81 -28.72 4.55
C VAL A 336 20.95 -29.79 3.87
N LEU A 337 20.22 -30.55 4.67
CA LEU A 337 19.43 -31.69 4.20
C LEU A 337 17.94 -31.32 4.18
N GLY A 338 17.35 -31.26 2.99
CA GLY A 338 15.94 -30.91 2.81
C GLY A 338 15.69 -30.00 1.60
N ALA A 339 14.41 -29.79 1.29
CA ALA A 339 13.97 -28.99 0.14
C ALA A 339 12.67 -28.20 0.42
N GLY A 340 12.36 -27.90 1.68
CA GLY A 340 11.29 -26.95 2.05
C GLY A 340 11.90 -25.66 2.60
N ASP A 341 11.07 -24.68 2.96
CA ASP A 341 11.47 -23.34 3.40
C ASP A 341 12.58 -23.38 4.46
N THR A 342 12.42 -24.22 5.48
CA THR A 342 13.41 -24.43 6.54
C THR A 342 14.81 -24.77 6.02
N ALA A 343 14.92 -25.53 4.93
CA ALA A 343 16.22 -25.88 4.34
C ALA A 343 16.89 -24.67 3.68
N PHE A 344 16.12 -23.83 2.98
CA PHE A 344 16.65 -22.64 2.33
C PHE A 344 17.01 -21.54 3.34
N ASP A 345 16.22 -21.39 4.39
CA ASP A 345 16.54 -20.51 5.53
C ASP A 345 17.80 -20.98 6.26
N CYS A 346 17.97 -22.29 6.50
CA CYS A 346 19.20 -22.85 7.06
C CYS A 346 20.41 -22.56 6.15
N ALA A 347 20.25 -22.72 4.83
CA ALA A 347 21.32 -22.53 3.87
C ALA A 347 21.81 -21.08 3.82
N THR A 348 20.89 -20.12 3.71
CA THR A 348 21.21 -18.69 3.67
C THR A 348 21.71 -18.17 5.02
N SER A 349 21.19 -18.69 6.14
CA SER A 349 21.65 -18.39 7.49
C SER A 349 23.06 -18.93 7.79
N ALA A 350 23.42 -20.08 7.22
CA ALA A 350 24.78 -20.63 7.33
C ALA A 350 25.84 -19.70 6.71
N LEU A 351 25.51 -19.02 5.60
CA LEU A 351 26.40 -18.00 5.02
C LEU A 351 26.61 -16.81 5.97
N ARG A 352 25.58 -16.39 6.71
CA ARG A 352 25.70 -15.34 7.75
C ARG A 352 26.60 -15.77 8.90
N CYS A 353 26.63 -17.07 9.19
CA CYS A 353 27.48 -17.64 10.24
C CYS A 353 28.96 -17.81 9.84
N GLY A 354 29.32 -17.54 8.58
CA GLY A 354 30.70 -17.63 8.08
C GLY A 354 31.01 -18.87 7.23
N ALA A 355 29.98 -19.62 6.80
CA ALA A 355 30.18 -20.77 5.93
C ALA A 355 30.93 -20.38 4.63
N ARG A 356 31.92 -21.19 4.23
CA ARG A 356 32.68 -20.97 2.99
C ARG A 356 31.89 -21.43 1.75
N ARG A 357 31.11 -22.51 1.90
CA ARG A 357 30.28 -23.10 0.85
C ARG A 357 29.13 -23.85 1.48
N VAL A 358 27.96 -23.81 0.85
CA VAL A 358 26.74 -24.49 1.33
C VAL A 358 26.21 -25.38 0.21
N PHE A 359 25.95 -26.64 0.55
CA PHE A 359 25.25 -27.60 -0.30
C PHE A 359 23.87 -27.87 0.28
N VAL A 360 22.82 -27.63 -0.50
CA VAL A 360 21.46 -28.06 -0.22
C VAL A 360 21.25 -29.40 -0.90
N VAL A 361 21.10 -30.45 -0.11
CA VAL A 361 21.03 -31.84 -0.57
C VAL A 361 19.63 -32.38 -0.31
N PHE A 362 19.04 -33.03 -1.31
CA PHE A 362 17.67 -33.53 -1.21
C PHE A 362 17.49 -34.84 -1.98
N ARG A 363 16.65 -35.72 -1.41
CA ARG A 363 16.44 -37.11 -1.85
C ARG A 363 15.60 -37.27 -3.14
N LYS A 364 15.24 -36.18 -3.81
CA LYS A 364 14.42 -36.17 -5.04
C LYS A 364 15.02 -35.23 -6.08
N GLY A 365 14.35 -35.05 -7.22
CA GLY A 365 14.76 -34.09 -8.25
C GLY A 365 14.39 -32.63 -7.95
N PHE A 366 14.92 -31.68 -8.73
CA PHE A 366 14.61 -30.24 -8.61
C PHE A 366 13.12 -29.92 -8.74
N THR A 367 12.39 -30.68 -9.57
CA THR A 367 10.93 -30.53 -9.75
C THR A 367 10.12 -30.89 -8.49
N HIS A 368 10.78 -31.42 -7.46
CA HIS A 368 10.16 -31.83 -6.20
C HIS A 368 10.59 -30.96 -5.01
N ILE A 369 11.23 -29.81 -5.27
CA ILE A 369 11.43 -28.78 -4.25
C ILE A 369 10.06 -28.32 -3.76
N ARG A 370 9.87 -28.29 -2.44
CA ARG A 370 8.59 -27.92 -1.80
C ARG A 370 8.49 -26.42 -1.54
N ALA A 371 9.63 -25.77 -1.30
CA ALA A 371 9.66 -24.32 -1.15
C ALA A 371 9.26 -23.65 -2.46
N VAL A 372 8.61 -22.49 -2.37
CA VAL A 372 8.24 -21.72 -3.56
C VAL A 372 9.47 -21.20 -4.31
N PRO A 373 9.36 -20.92 -5.62
CA PRO A 373 10.49 -20.45 -6.43
C PRO A 373 11.19 -19.22 -5.86
N GLU A 374 10.45 -18.31 -5.22
CA GLU A 374 11.00 -17.08 -4.65
C GLU A 374 11.96 -17.38 -3.49
N GLU A 375 11.67 -18.39 -2.67
CA GLU A 375 12.50 -18.80 -1.53
C GLU A 375 13.76 -19.54 -2.03
N MET A 376 13.60 -20.41 -3.03
CA MET A 376 14.73 -21.08 -3.69
C MET A 376 15.69 -20.07 -4.33
N GLU A 377 15.16 -19.01 -4.95
CA GLU A 377 15.97 -18.02 -5.66
C GLU A 377 16.92 -17.28 -4.72
N LEU A 378 16.53 -17.02 -3.46
CA LEU A 378 17.41 -16.40 -2.46
C LEU A 378 18.69 -17.20 -2.25
N ALA A 379 18.57 -18.52 -2.00
CA ALA A 379 19.73 -19.39 -1.82
C ALA A 379 20.57 -19.51 -3.11
N LYS A 380 19.92 -19.53 -4.27
CA LYS A 380 20.57 -19.64 -5.57
C LYS A 380 21.37 -18.38 -5.93
N GLU A 381 20.84 -17.20 -5.69
CA GLU A 381 21.54 -15.93 -5.93
C GLU A 381 22.77 -15.79 -5.02
N GLU A 382 22.68 -16.33 -3.81
CA GLU A 382 23.78 -16.42 -2.84
C GLU A 382 24.71 -17.64 -3.06
N LYS A 383 24.61 -18.29 -4.22
CA LYS A 383 25.52 -19.35 -4.69
C LYS A 383 25.55 -20.61 -3.81
N CYS A 384 24.45 -20.93 -3.13
CA CYS A 384 24.26 -22.27 -2.59
C CYS A 384 24.21 -23.28 -3.75
N GLU A 385 24.80 -24.45 -3.55
CA GLU A 385 24.79 -25.54 -4.53
C GLU A 385 23.71 -26.55 -4.21
N PHE A 386 23.05 -27.07 -5.24
CA PHE A 386 21.91 -27.96 -5.11
C PHE A 386 22.30 -29.34 -5.61
N LEU A 387 22.20 -30.35 -4.75
CA LEU A 387 22.51 -31.74 -5.07
C LEU A 387 21.24 -32.59 -4.93
N PRO A 388 20.52 -32.82 -6.04
CA PRO A 388 19.32 -33.65 -6.05
C PRO A 388 19.67 -35.14 -5.96
N PHE A 389 18.65 -35.98 -5.74
CA PHE A 389 18.73 -37.44 -5.81
C PHE A 389 19.72 -38.08 -4.84
N LEU A 390 19.85 -37.54 -3.62
CA LEU A 390 20.76 -38.06 -2.60
C LEU A 390 20.05 -38.30 -1.27
N SER A 391 20.12 -39.55 -0.78
CA SER A 391 19.60 -39.94 0.53
C SER A 391 20.74 -40.12 1.54
N PRO A 392 20.65 -39.56 2.76
CA PRO A 392 21.64 -39.74 3.83
C PRO A 392 21.93 -41.21 4.14
N ARG A 393 23.20 -41.59 4.26
CA ARG A 393 23.56 -42.96 4.69
C ARG A 393 24.48 -43.02 5.91
N LYS A 394 25.51 -42.19 5.96
CA LYS A 394 26.47 -42.21 7.07
C LYS A 394 27.17 -40.87 7.26
N VAL A 395 27.27 -40.41 8.51
CA VAL A 395 28.14 -39.28 8.86
C VAL A 395 29.52 -39.80 9.22
N VAL A 396 30.56 -39.26 8.59
CA VAL A 396 31.95 -39.66 8.82
C VAL A 396 32.62 -38.71 9.80
N LEU A 397 33.04 -39.26 10.94
CA LEU A 397 33.79 -38.53 11.96
C LEU A 397 35.29 -38.85 11.89
N LYS A 398 36.13 -37.84 12.08
CA LYS A 398 37.57 -37.99 12.38
C LYS A 398 37.96 -37.03 13.49
N GLY A 399 38.66 -37.52 14.52
CA GLY A 399 39.03 -36.71 15.67
C GLY A 399 37.83 -36.10 16.41
N GLY A 400 36.67 -36.78 16.37
CA GLY A 400 35.42 -36.31 16.98
C GLY A 400 34.64 -35.26 16.18
N GLN A 401 35.15 -34.79 15.04
CA GLN A 401 34.53 -33.79 14.17
C GLN A 401 34.01 -34.41 12.87
N ILE A 402 32.94 -33.85 12.30
CA ILE A 402 32.46 -34.23 10.98
C ILE A 402 33.49 -33.82 9.92
N VAL A 403 33.79 -34.74 9.00
CA VAL A 403 34.68 -34.48 7.86
C VAL A 403 34.07 -34.84 6.50
N ALA A 404 33.00 -35.63 6.50
CA ALA A 404 32.24 -35.99 5.32
C ALA A 404 30.88 -36.57 5.68
N MET A 405 29.98 -36.61 4.70
CA MET A 405 28.73 -37.35 4.73
C MET A 405 28.64 -38.24 3.49
N GLU A 406 28.28 -39.49 3.70
CA GLU A 406 28.02 -40.48 2.66
C GLU A 406 26.52 -40.55 2.38
N PHE A 407 26.20 -40.57 1.10
CA PHE A 407 24.85 -40.66 0.54
C PHE A 407 24.76 -41.85 -0.40
N VAL A 408 23.55 -42.33 -0.61
CA VAL A 408 23.19 -43.22 -1.71
C VAL A 408 22.35 -42.44 -2.73
N ARG A 409 22.51 -42.77 -4.01
CA ARG A 409 21.67 -42.19 -5.07
C ARG A 409 20.22 -42.62 -4.86
N THR A 410 19.30 -41.73 -5.21
CA THR A 410 17.88 -42.07 -5.32
C THR A 410 17.38 -41.92 -6.74
N GLU A 411 16.36 -42.70 -7.10
CA GLU A 411 15.65 -42.55 -8.36
C GLU A 411 14.17 -42.88 -8.22
N GLN A 412 13.39 -42.45 -9.20
CA GLN A 412 11.97 -42.74 -9.29
C GLN A 412 11.76 -43.81 -10.35
N ASP A 413 11.10 -44.91 -9.98
CA ASP A 413 10.75 -45.96 -10.93
C ASP A 413 9.53 -45.58 -11.79
N SER A 414 9.18 -46.46 -12.74
CA SER A 414 8.04 -46.24 -13.65
C SER A 414 6.70 -46.11 -12.94
N ASP A 415 6.58 -46.65 -11.72
CA ASP A 415 5.35 -46.61 -10.92
C ASP A 415 5.30 -45.36 -10.02
N GLY A 416 6.34 -44.52 -10.07
CA GLY A 416 6.44 -43.30 -9.29
C GLY A 416 7.01 -43.51 -7.87
N ASN A 417 7.43 -44.73 -7.52
CA ASN A 417 8.03 -45.04 -6.23
C ASN A 417 9.50 -44.61 -6.19
N TRP A 418 9.96 -44.20 -5.02
CA TRP A 418 11.34 -43.77 -4.81
C TRP A 418 12.18 -44.93 -4.30
N LYS A 419 13.29 -45.21 -4.98
CA LYS A 419 14.27 -46.25 -4.62
C LYS A 419 15.61 -45.63 -4.25
N GLU A 420 16.36 -46.35 -3.43
CA GLU A 420 17.74 -46.01 -3.04
C GLU A 420 18.68 -47.05 -3.66
N ASP A 421 19.71 -46.58 -4.36
CA ASP A 421 20.70 -47.40 -5.05
C ASP A 421 21.94 -47.54 -4.14
N GLU A 422 21.98 -48.61 -3.35
CA GLU A 422 23.01 -48.83 -2.31
C GLU A 422 24.44 -48.97 -2.89
N ASP A 423 24.58 -49.36 -4.16
CA ASP A 423 25.86 -49.47 -4.87
C ASP A 423 26.37 -48.13 -5.41
N GLN A 424 25.49 -47.13 -5.55
CA GLN A 424 25.81 -45.82 -6.10
C GLN A 424 25.98 -44.78 -4.99
N ILE A 425 27.16 -44.78 -4.37
CA ILE A 425 27.48 -43.92 -3.23
C ILE A 425 28.11 -42.57 -3.63
N VAL A 426 27.79 -41.52 -2.88
CA VAL A 426 28.45 -40.22 -2.96
C VAL A 426 29.02 -39.88 -1.59
N ARG A 427 30.32 -39.59 -1.53
CA ARG A 427 30.97 -39.10 -0.31
C ARG A 427 31.29 -37.61 -0.45
N LEU A 428 30.48 -36.78 0.18
CA LEU A 428 30.63 -35.33 0.15
C LEU A 428 31.40 -34.83 1.37
N LYS A 429 32.49 -34.10 1.17
CA LYS A 429 33.25 -33.48 2.27
C LYS A 429 32.43 -32.36 2.90
N ALA A 430 32.36 -32.36 4.23
CA ALA A 430 31.63 -31.37 5.00
C ALA A 430 32.22 -31.26 6.40
N ASP A 431 32.10 -30.07 6.97
CA ASP A 431 32.50 -29.75 8.34
C ASP A 431 31.26 -29.60 9.24
N VAL A 432 30.12 -29.22 8.63
CA VAL A 432 28.84 -29.03 9.32
C VAL A 432 27.72 -29.71 8.54
N VAL A 433 26.79 -30.36 9.26
CA VAL A 433 25.57 -30.94 8.71
C VAL A 433 24.36 -30.38 9.46
N ILE A 434 23.39 -29.86 8.71
CA ILE A 434 22.14 -29.31 9.23
C ILE A 434 20.96 -30.11 8.66
N SER A 435 20.23 -30.81 9.52
CA SER A 435 19.01 -31.53 9.13
C SER A 435 17.79 -30.60 9.15
N ALA A 436 17.09 -30.46 8.03
CA ALA A 436 15.90 -29.64 7.84
C ALA A 436 14.71 -30.46 7.29
N PHE A 437 14.46 -31.63 7.89
CA PHE A 437 13.40 -32.57 7.47
C PHE A 437 11.99 -32.19 7.92
N GLY A 438 11.83 -31.03 8.55
CA GLY A 438 10.57 -30.57 9.12
C GLY A 438 10.50 -30.81 10.62
N SER A 439 9.31 -30.62 11.18
CA SER A 439 9.04 -30.69 12.61
C SER A 439 7.83 -31.59 12.88
N ILE A 440 7.73 -32.12 14.09
CA ILE A 440 6.69 -33.06 14.52
C ILE A 440 6.24 -32.74 15.94
N LEU A 441 5.16 -33.40 16.37
CA LEU A 441 4.74 -33.48 17.78
C LEU A 441 5.02 -34.89 18.29
N SER A 442 6.07 -35.04 19.11
CA SER A 442 6.57 -36.35 19.56
C SER A 442 6.73 -36.48 21.07
N ASP A 443 6.77 -35.37 21.81
CA ASP A 443 6.87 -35.41 23.28
C ASP A 443 5.59 -35.98 23.91
N ASN A 444 5.71 -37.15 24.54
CA ASN A 444 4.60 -37.82 25.21
C ASN A 444 4.02 -36.98 26.35
N LYS A 445 4.83 -36.19 27.08
CA LYS A 445 4.32 -35.32 28.15
C LYS A 445 3.44 -34.20 27.59
N VAL A 446 3.74 -33.71 26.39
CA VAL A 446 2.91 -32.68 25.74
C VAL A 446 1.60 -33.31 25.26
N ARG A 447 1.66 -34.50 24.65
CA ARG A 447 0.48 -35.22 24.16
C ARG A 447 -0.46 -35.66 25.28
N GLU A 448 0.08 -36.21 26.36
CA GLU A 448 -0.69 -36.62 27.54
C GLU A 448 -1.36 -35.42 28.23
N ALA A 449 -0.71 -34.25 28.22
CA ALA A 449 -1.31 -33.02 28.75
C ALA A 449 -2.51 -32.50 27.93
N MET A 450 -2.68 -32.97 26.70
CA MET A 450 -3.85 -32.73 25.85
C MET A 450 -4.99 -33.74 26.07
N ALA A 451 -4.83 -34.75 26.94
CA ALA A 451 -5.91 -35.70 27.19
C ALA A 451 -7.17 -34.99 27.73
N PRO A 452 -8.39 -35.41 27.32
CA PRO A 452 -8.71 -36.63 26.57
C PRO A 452 -8.95 -36.40 25.06
N ILE A 453 -8.42 -35.34 24.44
CA ILE A 453 -8.71 -35.07 23.02
C ILE A 453 -8.24 -36.22 22.12
N LYS A 454 -8.99 -36.47 21.04
CA LYS A 454 -8.62 -37.46 20.02
C LYS A 454 -7.45 -36.96 19.18
N PHE A 455 -6.59 -37.90 18.80
CA PHE A 455 -5.50 -37.68 17.86
C PHE A 455 -5.77 -38.48 16.59
N ASN A 456 -5.43 -37.87 15.44
CA ASN A 456 -5.56 -38.52 14.14
C ASN A 456 -4.39 -39.50 13.88
N ARG A 457 -4.42 -40.16 12.72
CA ARG A 457 -3.38 -41.14 12.30
C ARG A 457 -1.97 -40.55 12.19
N TRP A 458 -1.83 -39.23 12.13
CA TRP A 458 -0.55 -38.52 12.04
C TRP A 458 0.00 -38.13 13.42
N GLY A 459 -0.70 -38.48 14.50
CA GLY A 459 -0.30 -38.14 15.86
C GLY A 459 -0.53 -36.66 16.21
N LEU A 460 -1.42 -35.98 15.48
CA LEU A 460 -1.83 -34.59 15.74
C LEU A 460 -3.27 -34.54 16.29
N PRO A 461 -3.64 -33.50 17.06
CA PRO A 461 -5.03 -33.28 17.48
C PRO A 461 -6.00 -33.36 16.30
N GLU A 462 -7.04 -34.16 16.43
CA GLU A 462 -8.12 -34.21 15.45
C GLU A 462 -9.05 -33.02 15.67
N VAL A 463 -9.26 -32.24 14.61
CA VAL A 463 -10.17 -31.08 14.60
C VAL A 463 -11.16 -31.18 13.46
N ASP A 464 -12.35 -30.63 13.68
CA ASP A 464 -13.28 -30.33 12.61
C ASP A 464 -12.75 -29.16 11.76
N PRO A 465 -12.65 -29.31 10.42
CA PRO A 465 -11.96 -28.34 9.57
C PRO A 465 -12.71 -27.01 9.40
N GLU A 466 -14.01 -26.97 9.69
CA GLU A 466 -14.82 -25.75 9.60
C GLU A 466 -14.77 -24.98 10.93
N THR A 467 -14.86 -25.69 12.05
CA THR A 467 -15.02 -25.08 13.37
C THR A 467 -13.72 -24.98 14.16
N MET A 468 -12.68 -25.71 13.75
CA MET A 468 -11.41 -25.89 14.46
C MET A 468 -11.56 -26.54 15.84
N GLN A 469 -12.74 -27.12 16.13
CA GLN A 469 -13.07 -27.76 17.40
C GLN A 469 -12.49 -29.17 17.44
N THR A 470 -11.93 -29.55 18.60
CA THR A 470 -11.45 -30.93 18.84
C THR A 470 -12.61 -31.86 19.22
N SER A 471 -12.31 -33.10 19.62
CA SER A 471 -13.32 -33.99 20.21
C SER A 471 -13.90 -33.48 21.53
N GLU A 472 -13.24 -32.53 22.20
CA GLU A 472 -13.74 -31.87 23.40
C GLU A 472 -14.35 -30.50 23.03
N PRO A 473 -15.64 -30.24 23.32
CA PRO A 473 -16.33 -29.04 22.82
C PRO A 473 -15.72 -27.70 23.22
N TRP A 474 -15.00 -27.67 24.34
CA TRP A 474 -14.39 -26.46 24.90
C TRP A 474 -12.93 -26.27 24.47
N VAL A 475 -12.40 -27.17 23.63
CA VAL A 475 -11.00 -27.18 23.20
C VAL A 475 -10.93 -27.12 21.67
N PHE A 476 -10.18 -26.16 21.17
CA PHE A 476 -9.96 -25.87 19.76
C PHE A 476 -8.46 -25.94 19.44
N ALA A 477 -8.09 -26.18 18.19
CA ALA A 477 -6.68 -26.19 17.78
C ALA A 477 -6.52 -25.67 16.35
N GLY A 478 -5.37 -25.06 16.05
CA GLY A 478 -5.10 -24.49 14.72
C GLY A 478 -3.63 -24.11 14.51
N GLY A 479 -3.26 -23.80 13.26
CA GLY A 479 -1.87 -23.65 12.82
C GLY A 479 -1.20 -25.00 12.60
N ASP A 480 0.14 -25.05 12.63
CA ASP A 480 0.88 -26.28 12.29
C ASP A 480 0.43 -27.52 13.11
N VAL A 481 0.01 -27.33 14.37
CA VAL A 481 -0.47 -28.43 15.23
C VAL A 481 -1.82 -29.00 14.76
N GLY A 482 -2.64 -28.21 14.06
CA GLY A 482 -3.86 -28.68 13.42
C GLY A 482 -3.60 -29.55 12.19
N GLY A 483 -2.37 -29.54 11.66
CA GLY A 483 -1.92 -30.45 10.60
C GLY A 483 -2.41 -30.14 9.19
N ILE A 484 -3.05 -28.98 8.98
CA ILE A 484 -3.54 -28.52 7.67
C ILE A 484 -2.68 -27.36 7.14
N ALA A 485 -2.46 -26.34 7.97
CA ALA A 485 -1.69 -25.16 7.61
C ALA A 485 -0.21 -25.49 7.33
N ASN A 486 0.35 -24.86 6.30
CA ASN A 486 1.79 -24.92 5.98
C ASN A 486 2.45 -23.54 5.97
N THR A 487 1.65 -22.47 6.14
CA THR A 487 2.11 -21.08 6.06
C THR A 487 1.64 -20.26 7.26
N THR A 488 2.29 -19.11 7.48
CA THR A 488 1.87 -18.15 8.52
C THR A 488 0.44 -17.66 8.32
N VAL A 489 0.03 -17.37 7.08
CA VAL A 489 -1.30 -16.83 6.78
C VAL A 489 -2.41 -17.86 6.98
N GLU A 490 -2.16 -19.14 6.68
CA GLU A 490 -3.11 -20.22 7.01
C GLU A 490 -3.22 -20.41 8.52
N SER A 491 -2.09 -20.38 9.25
CA SER A 491 -2.12 -20.44 10.71
C SER A 491 -2.92 -19.28 11.33
N VAL A 492 -2.76 -18.07 10.79
CA VAL A 492 -3.58 -16.92 11.18
C VAL A 492 -5.06 -17.18 10.89
N ASN A 493 -5.38 -17.77 9.74
CA ASN A 493 -6.76 -18.09 9.37
C ASN A 493 -7.37 -19.15 10.29
N ASP A 494 -6.63 -20.19 10.68
CA ASP A 494 -7.13 -21.19 11.63
C ASP A 494 -7.50 -20.53 12.97
N GLY A 495 -6.68 -19.61 13.45
CA GLY A 495 -6.99 -18.82 14.65
C GLY A 495 -8.21 -17.91 14.48
N LYS A 496 -8.35 -17.27 13.31
CA LYS A 496 -9.51 -16.44 12.94
C LYS A 496 -10.79 -17.29 12.95
N GLN A 497 -10.76 -18.43 12.27
CA GLN A 497 -11.88 -19.36 12.17
C GLN A 497 -12.28 -19.88 13.57
N ALA A 498 -11.31 -20.37 14.34
CA ALA A 498 -11.54 -20.86 15.70
C ALA A 498 -12.19 -19.80 16.60
N SER A 499 -11.80 -18.53 16.49
CA SER A 499 -12.33 -17.46 17.34
C SER A 499 -13.86 -17.31 17.24
N TRP A 500 -14.44 -17.51 16.06
CA TRP A 500 -15.89 -17.43 15.86
C TRP A 500 -16.62 -18.61 16.54
N TYR A 501 -16.10 -19.82 16.38
CA TYR A 501 -16.71 -21.01 16.97
C TYR A 501 -16.46 -21.13 18.47
N MET A 502 -15.31 -20.64 18.96
CA MET A 502 -15.08 -20.40 20.39
C MET A 502 -16.09 -19.39 20.93
N HIS A 503 -16.35 -18.30 20.20
CA HIS A 503 -17.38 -17.34 20.60
C HIS A 503 -18.76 -17.99 20.67
N ARG A 504 -19.18 -18.70 19.63
CA ARG A 504 -20.45 -19.44 19.59
C ARG A 504 -20.57 -20.45 20.74
N TYR A 505 -19.51 -21.20 21.00
CA TYR A 505 -19.46 -22.17 22.11
C TYR A 505 -19.63 -21.47 23.46
N ILE A 506 -18.84 -20.44 23.74
CA ILE A 506 -18.90 -19.70 25.02
C ILE A 506 -20.29 -19.10 25.22
N GLN A 507 -20.85 -18.42 24.21
CA GLN A 507 -22.20 -17.83 24.32
C GLN A 507 -23.28 -18.88 24.60
N SER A 508 -23.15 -20.08 24.02
CA SER A 508 -24.09 -21.18 24.27
C SER A 508 -24.10 -21.65 25.74
N LEU A 509 -22.97 -21.53 26.46
CA LEU A 509 -22.90 -21.85 27.89
C LEU A 509 -23.75 -20.91 28.75
N TYR A 510 -24.04 -19.72 28.25
CA TYR A 510 -24.85 -18.69 28.90
C TYR A 510 -26.25 -18.57 28.29
N GLY A 511 -26.66 -19.52 27.45
CA GLY A 511 -27.98 -19.52 26.81
C GLY A 511 -28.18 -18.42 25.77
N VAL A 512 -27.09 -17.81 25.27
CA VAL A 512 -27.13 -16.75 24.26
C VAL A 512 -26.89 -17.36 22.88
N ALA A 513 -27.83 -17.15 21.97
CA ALA A 513 -27.66 -17.51 20.56
C ALA A 513 -26.87 -16.41 19.84
N VAL A 514 -25.96 -16.82 18.96
CA VAL A 514 -25.21 -15.92 18.07
C VAL A 514 -25.76 -16.00 16.64
N SER A 515 -25.46 -15.01 15.81
CA SER A 515 -25.86 -14.99 14.40
C SER A 515 -25.43 -16.28 13.68
N ALA A 516 -26.28 -16.76 12.77
CA ALA A 516 -25.93 -17.91 11.93
C ALA A 516 -24.84 -17.56 10.90
N VAL A 517 -24.75 -16.27 10.52
CA VAL A 517 -23.73 -15.74 9.65
C VAL A 517 -22.56 -15.23 10.52
N PRO A 518 -21.31 -15.62 10.25
CA PRO A 518 -20.16 -15.11 10.99
C PRO A 518 -20.00 -13.59 10.90
N GLU A 519 -19.85 -12.94 12.05
CA GLU A 519 -19.77 -11.48 12.20
C GLU A 519 -18.52 -11.07 12.98
N LEU A 520 -17.34 -11.49 12.52
CA LEU A 520 -16.07 -11.10 13.14
C LEU A 520 -15.82 -9.58 12.98
N PRO A 521 -15.50 -8.84 14.06
CA PRO A 521 -15.30 -7.39 13.95
C PRO A 521 -14.01 -7.02 13.21
N LEU A 522 -14.07 -5.89 12.51
CA LEU A 522 -12.93 -5.26 11.83
C LEU A 522 -11.86 -4.74 12.82
N PHE A 523 -10.74 -4.27 12.27
CA PHE A 523 -9.68 -3.59 13.01
C PHE A 523 -10.02 -2.11 13.18
N TYR A 524 -9.86 -1.56 14.39
CA TYR A 524 -10.15 -0.15 14.69
C TYR A 524 -9.00 0.56 15.39
N THR A 525 -8.88 1.87 15.16
CA THR A 525 -7.92 2.76 15.81
C THR A 525 -8.61 4.09 16.20
N PRO A 526 -7.95 4.98 16.98
CA PRO A 526 -8.50 6.31 17.28
C PRO A 526 -8.79 7.16 16.04
N VAL A 527 -8.16 6.87 14.90
CA VAL A 527 -8.44 7.56 13.62
C VAL A 527 -9.89 7.34 13.19
N ASP A 528 -10.48 6.19 13.47
CA ASP A 528 -11.86 5.88 13.06
C ASP A 528 -12.91 6.72 13.80
N LEU A 529 -12.54 7.29 14.95
CA LEU A 529 -13.38 8.18 15.75
C LEU A 529 -13.37 9.63 15.27
N VAL A 530 -12.52 9.97 14.29
CA VAL A 530 -12.41 11.34 13.78
C VAL A 530 -13.69 11.72 13.05
N ASP A 531 -14.29 12.82 13.50
CA ASP A 531 -15.44 13.43 12.88
C ASP A 531 -15.02 14.15 11.58
N ILE A 532 -15.62 13.70 10.47
CA ILE A 532 -15.44 14.28 9.14
C ILE A 532 -16.74 14.89 8.61
N SER A 533 -17.74 15.09 9.47
CA SER A 533 -18.97 15.79 9.11
C SER A 533 -18.69 17.27 8.84
N VAL A 534 -19.57 17.88 8.06
CA VAL A 534 -19.48 19.31 7.73
C VAL A 534 -20.88 19.89 7.52
N GLU A 535 -21.06 21.14 7.91
CA GLU A 535 -22.27 21.91 7.61
C GLU A 535 -21.99 22.93 6.52
N MET A 536 -22.88 23.04 5.54
CA MET A 536 -22.78 24.00 4.44
C MET A 536 -24.18 24.46 4.03
N ALA A 537 -24.40 25.77 3.95
CA ALA A 537 -25.68 26.37 3.57
C ALA A 537 -26.88 25.84 4.40
N GLY A 538 -26.66 25.57 5.70
CA GLY A 538 -27.67 25.02 6.61
C GLY A 538 -27.93 23.51 6.47
N LEU A 539 -27.22 22.82 5.56
CA LEU A 539 -27.31 21.37 5.37
C LEU A 539 -26.17 20.67 6.10
N LYS A 540 -26.48 19.57 6.79
CA LYS A 540 -25.51 18.75 7.49
C LYS A 540 -25.14 17.53 6.66
N PHE A 541 -23.84 17.37 6.40
CA PHE A 541 -23.28 16.27 5.63
C PHE A 541 -22.54 15.34 6.59
N PRO A 542 -22.83 14.02 6.60
CA PRO A 542 -22.13 13.08 7.48
C PRO A 542 -20.64 12.91 7.10
N ASN A 543 -20.30 13.19 5.84
CA ASN A 543 -18.94 13.33 5.32
C ASN A 543 -18.98 14.26 4.09
N PRO A 544 -17.86 14.86 3.66
CA PRO A 544 -17.87 15.88 2.62
C PRO A 544 -17.92 15.32 1.21
N PHE A 545 -18.01 14.00 1.01
CA PHE A 545 -17.91 13.37 -0.30
C PHE A 545 -19.29 13.02 -0.87
N GLY A 546 -19.51 13.33 -2.14
CA GLY A 546 -20.77 13.02 -2.81
C GLY A 546 -20.65 12.74 -4.29
N LEU A 547 -21.69 12.08 -4.82
CA LEU A 547 -21.79 11.84 -6.26
C LEU A 547 -22.10 13.14 -6.99
N ALA A 548 -21.30 13.47 -8.01
CA ALA A 548 -21.64 14.55 -8.93
C ALA A 548 -22.83 14.17 -9.83
N SER A 549 -23.55 15.17 -10.34
CA SER A 549 -24.57 14.99 -11.39
C SER A 549 -23.91 14.51 -12.70
N ALA A 550 -23.82 13.19 -12.86
CA ALA A 550 -23.07 12.54 -13.94
C ALA A 550 -23.47 11.06 -14.09
N THR A 551 -22.66 10.28 -14.83
CA THR A 551 -22.94 8.86 -15.09
C THR A 551 -23.09 7.99 -13.84
N PRO A 552 -22.35 8.21 -12.72
CA PRO A 552 -22.57 7.44 -11.49
C PRO A 552 -23.93 7.70 -10.83
N ALA A 553 -24.65 8.73 -11.26
CA ALA A 553 -26.01 9.07 -10.82
C ALA A 553 -27.04 8.95 -11.96
N THR A 554 -26.79 8.06 -12.96
CA THR A 554 -27.70 7.87 -14.11
C THR A 554 -29.11 7.43 -13.71
N SER A 555 -29.23 6.66 -12.60
CA SER A 555 -30.49 6.14 -12.07
C SER A 555 -30.52 6.27 -10.55
N SER A 556 -31.69 6.46 -9.97
CA SER A 556 -31.87 6.58 -8.51
C SER A 556 -31.45 5.34 -7.73
N SER A 557 -31.58 4.14 -8.30
CA SER A 557 -31.06 2.90 -7.70
C SER A 557 -29.55 2.87 -7.56
N MET A 558 -28.81 3.64 -8.36
CA MET A 558 -27.37 3.82 -8.21
C MET A 558 -27.06 4.72 -7.02
N ILE A 559 -27.83 5.80 -6.84
CA ILE A 559 -27.72 6.69 -5.69
C ILE A 559 -28.02 5.94 -4.39
N ARG A 560 -29.07 5.11 -4.37
CA ARG A 560 -29.37 4.21 -3.24
C ARG A 560 -28.14 3.39 -2.83
N ARG A 561 -27.54 2.67 -3.78
CA ARG A 561 -26.34 1.84 -3.50
C ARG A 561 -25.14 2.67 -3.07
N ALA A 562 -25.03 3.91 -3.51
CA ALA A 562 -23.99 4.81 -3.05
C ALA A 562 -24.22 5.25 -1.59
N PHE A 563 -25.47 5.56 -1.20
CA PHE A 563 -25.80 5.82 0.20
C PHE A 563 -25.60 4.59 1.08
N GLU A 564 -25.98 3.40 0.61
CA GLU A 564 -25.69 2.12 1.30
C GLU A 564 -24.18 1.90 1.49
N ALA A 565 -23.36 2.34 0.54
CA ALA A 565 -21.89 2.30 0.65
C ALA A 565 -21.30 3.39 1.58
N GLY A 566 -22.07 4.43 1.93
CA GLY A 566 -21.65 5.49 2.87
C GLY A 566 -21.33 6.85 2.24
N TRP A 567 -21.70 7.11 0.98
CA TRP A 567 -21.54 8.44 0.36
C TRP A 567 -22.39 9.48 1.08
N GLY A 568 -21.80 10.59 1.54
CA GLY A 568 -22.49 11.57 2.38
C GLY A 568 -23.60 12.36 1.68
N PHE A 569 -23.46 12.57 0.37
CA PHE A 569 -24.50 13.18 -0.45
C PHE A 569 -24.47 12.68 -1.90
N ALA A 570 -25.51 12.98 -2.66
CA ALA A 570 -25.55 12.72 -4.09
C ALA A 570 -26.31 13.82 -4.82
N VAL A 571 -25.92 14.05 -6.07
CA VAL A 571 -26.66 14.92 -6.98
C VAL A 571 -27.32 14.06 -8.05
N THR A 572 -28.62 14.22 -8.28
CA THR A 572 -29.31 13.53 -9.38
C THR A 572 -28.66 13.88 -10.71
N LYS A 573 -28.70 12.98 -11.70
CA LYS A 573 -28.40 13.38 -13.08
C LYS A 573 -29.35 14.52 -13.45
N THR A 574 -28.82 15.58 -14.07
CA THR A 574 -29.62 16.75 -14.46
C THR A 574 -30.86 16.32 -15.22
N PHE A 575 -32.04 16.77 -14.81
CA PHE A 575 -33.29 16.52 -15.53
C PHE A 575 -34.01 17.83 -15.85
N SER A 576 -34.97 17.76 -16.77
CA SER A 576 -35.72 18.90 -17.29
C SER A 576 -37.21 18.56 -17.33
N LEU A 577 -38.03 19.56 -17.70
CA LEU A 577 -39.43 19.33 -18.04
C LEU A 577 -39.55 18.41 -19.27
N ASP A 578 -40.69 17.74 -19.41
CA ASP A 578 -40.92 16.75 -20.47
C ASP A 578 -40.81 17.36 -21.88
N LYS A 579 -41.13 18.65 -22.04
CA LYS A 579 -40.97 19.38 -23.31
C LYS A 579 -39.51 19.50 -23.78
N ASP A 580 -38.57 19.38 -22.84
CA ASP A 580 -37.13 19.51 -23.08
C ASP A 580 -36.42 18.14 -23.12
N ILE A 581 -37.18 17.04 -23.25
CA ILE A 581 -36.65 15.68 -23.30
C ILE A 581 -35.54 15.54 -24.36
N VAL A 582 -34.55 14.71 -24.03
CA VAL A 582 -33.36 14.50 -24.84
C VAL A 582 -33.19 13.04 -25.22
N THR A 583 -32.34 12.79 -26.22
CA THR A 583 -31.91 11.45 -26.61
C THR A 583 -30.41 11.47 -26.80
N ASN A 584 -29.70 10.59 -26.10
CA ASN A 584 -28.26 10.48 -26.21
C ASN A 584 -27.83 9.80 -27.51
N VAL A 585 -26.66 10.17 -28.02
CA VAL A 585 -25.98 9.47 -29.12
C VAL A 585 -25.05 8.37 -28.60
N SER A 586 -24.53 7.53 -29.49
CA SER A 586 -23.50 6.53 -29.16
C SER A 586 -22.52 6.31 -30.32
N PRO A 587 -21.20 6.15 -30.06
CA PRO A 587 -20.52 6.23 -28.76
C PRO A 587 -20.47 7.67 -28.22
N ARG A 588 -20.40 7.83 -26.88
CA ARG A 588 -20.48 9.16 -26.24
C ARG A 588 -19.56 9.42 -25.06
N ILE A 589 -18.86 8.41 -24.54
CA ILE A 589 -17.88 8.56 -23.46
C ILE A 589 -16.64 7.79 -23.89
N VAL A 590 -15.47 8.45 -23.85
CA VAL A 590 -14.20 7.88 -24.26
C VAL A 590 -13.13 8.14 -23.22
N ARG A 591 -12.14 7.25 -23.15
CA ARG A 591 -10.93 7.47 -22.35
C ARG A 591 -10.16 8.70 -22.81
N GLY A 592 -9.46 9.33 -21.89
CA GLY A 592 -8.56 10.44 -22.16
C GLY A 592 -7.24 10.01 -22.77
N THR A 593 -6.72 10.77 -23.73
CA THR A 593 -5.37 10.63 -24.32
C THR A 593 -4.32 11.48 -23.60
N THR A 594 -4.72 12.15 -22.52
CA THR A 594 -3.93 13.13 -21.75
C THR A 594 -2.69 12.56 -21.07
N SER A 595 -2.62 11.24 -20.88
CA SER A 595 -1.50 10.53 -20.26
C SER A 595 -0.88 9.47 -21.19
N GLY A 596 -0.97 9.67 -22.51
CA GLY A 596 -0.40 8.76 -23.51
C GLY A 596 -1.20 7.46 -23.68
N PRO A 597 -0.61 6.40 -24.25
CA PRO A 597 -1.30 5.14 -24.55
C PRO A 597 -1.40 4.20 -23.33
N LEU A 598 -1.78 4.73 -22.17
CA LEU A 598 -2.04 3.94 -20.96
C LEU A 598 -3.53 3.56 -20.89
N TYR A 599 -3.82 2.26 -20.76
CA TYR A 599 -5.16 1.69 -20.70
C TYR A 599 -5.43 1.09 -19.32
N GLY A 600 -6.69 0.71 -19.06
CA GLY A 600 -7.10 0.13 -17.79
C GLY A 600 -7.24 1.18 -16.68
N PRO A 601 -6.79 0.88 -15.44
CA PRO A 601 -7.10 1.67 -14.25
C PRO A 601 -6.53 3.09 -14.33
N GLY A 602 -7.18 4.02 -13.61
CA GLY A 602 -6.64 5.35 -13.36
C GLY A 602 -6.48 6.21 -14.62
N GLN A 603 -7.45 6.17 -15.54
CA GLN A 603 -7.45 7.06 -16.71
C GLN A 603 -7.39 8.53 -16.25
N GLY A 604 -6.40 9.27 -16.75
CA GLY A 604 -6.16 10.66 -16.35
C GLY A 604 -7.31 11.60 -16.68
N SER A 605 -8.13 11.26 -17.67
CA SER A 605 -9.37 11.96 -17.99
C SER A 605 -10.36 11.06 -18.73
N PHE A 606 -11.59 11.53 -18.83
CA PHE A 606 -12.57 11.06 -19.82
C PHE A 606 -13.07 12.26 -20.61
N LEU A 607 -13.52 12.04 -21.84
CA LEU A 607 -14.33 13.01 -22.58
C LEU A 607 -15.70 12.43 -22.87
N ASN A 608 -16.73 13.25 -22.66
CA ASN A 608 -18.10 12.87 -22.93
C ASN A 608 -18.81 13.89 -23.83
N ILE A 609 -19.73 13.38 -24.66
CA ILE A 609 -20.73 14.15 -25.41
C ILE A 609 -22.13 13.72 -24.97
N GLU A 610 -22.30 13.41 -23.69
CA GLU A 610 -23.56 12.95 -23.08
C GLU A 610 -24.43 14.12 -22.63
N LEU A 611 -25.72 14.10 -22.94
CA LEU A 611 -26.65 15.17 -22.57
C LEU A 611 -27.09 15.07 -21.09
N ILE A 612 -28.18 15.76 -20.74
CA ILE A 612 -28.90 15.58 -19.47
C ILE A 612 -29.55 14.19 -19.40
N SER A 613 -30.25 13.90 -18.32
CA SER A 613 -30.95 12.62 -18.13
C SER A 613 -31.98 12.39 -19.24
N GLU A 614 -32.01 11.16 -19.77
CA GLU A 614 -33.11 10.70 -20.64
C GLU A 614 -34.35 10.28 -19.83
N LYS A 615 -34.26 10.29 -18.49
CA LYS A 615 -35.38 10.00 -17.60
C LYS A 615 -36.13 11.28 -17.25
N THR A 616 -37.46 11.17 -17.16
CA THR A 616 -38.37 12.30 -16.98
C THR A 616 -38.25 12.97 -15.61
N ALA A 617 -38.76 14.20 -15.49
CA ALA A 617 -38.88 14.87 -14.19
C ALA A 617 -39.72 14.05 -13.20
N ALA A 618 -40.79 13.41 -13.66
CA ALA A 618 -41.64 12.56 -12.81
C ALA A 618 -40.85 11.39 -12.19
N TYR A 619 -40.00 10.72 -12.98
CA TYR A 619 -39.12 9.67 -12.46
C TYR A 619 -38.21 10.19 -11.34
N TRP A 620 -37.57 11.34 -11.56
CA TRP A 620 -36.64 11.92 -10.59
C TRP A 620 -37.34 12.43 -9.34
N CYS A 621 -38.47 13.13 -9.48
CA CYS A 621 -39.24 13.61 -8.34
C CYS A 621 -39.69 12.43 -7.46
N LYS A 622 -40.27 11.38 -8.05
CA LYS A 622 -40.64 10.17 -7.30
C LYS A 622 -39.43 9.53 -6.61
N SER A 623 -38.31 9.41 -7.33
CA SER A 623 -37.07 8.84 -6.79
C SER A 623 -36.48 9.66 -5.64
N ILE A 624 -36.58 10.99 -5.69
CA ILE A 624 -36.12 11.88 -4.63
C ILE A 624 -36.92 11.61 -3.36
N THR A 625 -38.25 11.53 -3.47
CA THR A 625 -39.13 11.20 -2.35
C THR A 625 -38.76 9.84 -1.73
N GLU A 626 -38.57 8.81 -2.55
CA GLU A 626 -38.18 7.47 -2.09
C GLU A 626 -36.81 7.47 -1.40
N LEU A 627 -35.80 8.12 -2.00
CA LEU A 627 -34.45 8.17 -1.43
C LEU A 627 -34.41 8.96 -0.12
N LYS A 628 -35.17 10.04 0.01
CA LYS A 628 -35.21 10.83 1.25
C LYS A 628 -36.01 10.16 2.36
N ALA A 629 -37.03 9.38 2.02
CA ALA A 629 -37.72 8.54 2.98
C ALA A 629 -36.77 7.49 3.60
N ASP A 630 -35.95 6.85 2.76
CA ASP A 630 -35.07 5.77 3.21
C ASP A 630 -33.74 6.26 3.80
N PHE A 631 -33.27 7.43 3.36
CA PHE A 631 -31.98 8.02 3.76
C PHE A 631 -32.14 9.47 4.23
N PRO A 632 -32.87 9.73 5.32
CA PRO A 632 -33.19 11.09 5.77
C PRO A 632 -31.95 11.93 6.11
N ASN A 633 -30.89 11.28 6.60
CA ASN A 633 -29.64 11.93 7.01
C ASN A 633 -28.62 12.13 5.87
N HIS A 634 -28.91 11.64 4.66
CA HIS A 634 -28.05 11.84 3.50
C HIS A 634 -28.60 13.00 2.66
N VAL A 635 -27.73 13.91 2.24
CA VAL A 635 -28.14 15.06 1.45
C VAL A 635 -28.37 14.63 0.00
N LEU A 636 -29.55 14.92 -0.55
CA LEU A 636 -29.91 14.67 -1.94
C LEU A 636 -30.21 15.99 -2.64
N ILE A 637 -29.36 16.32 -3.61
CA ILE A 637 -29.45 17.57 -4.38
C ILE A 637 -30.06 17.25 -5.75
N ALA A 638 -31.15 17.91 -6.10
CA ALA A 638 -31.78 17.74 -7.41
C ALA A 638 -31.08 18.65 -8.44
N SER A 639 -30.39 18.06 -9.42
CA SER A 639 -29.85 18.83 -10.53
C SER A 639 -30.92 19.06 -11.59
N ILE A 640 -31.18 20.31 -11.93
CA ILE A 640 -32.23 20.71 -12.87
C ILE A 640 -31.71 21.66 -13.94
N MET A 641 -32.35 21.65 -15.10
CA MET A 641 -32.03 22.55 -16.22
C MET A 641 -33.27 22.86 -17.05
N CYS A 642 -33.44 24.14 -17.38
CA CYS A 642 -34.45 24.64 -18.30
C CYS A 642 -33.81 25.56 -19.35
N SER A 643 -34.60 25.91 -20.36
CA SER A 643 -34.29 27.04 -21.25
C SER A 643 -34.24 28.37 -20.49
N TYR A 644 -33.82 29.47 -21.13
CA TYR A 644 -33.86 30.80 -20.51
C TYR A 644 -35.32 31.32 -20.44
N ASN A 645 -36.12 30.69 -19.59
CA ASN A 645 -37.53 30.96 -19.41
C ASN A 645 -37.87 30.93 -17.91
N ARG A 646 -38.47 32.02 -17.41
CA ARG A 646 -38.79 32.18 -16.00
C ARG A 646 -39.77 31.13 -15.48
N ASP A 647 -40.82 30.85 -16.24
CA ASP A 647 -41.90 29.96 -15.82
C ASP A 647 -41.39 28.53 -15.72
N ASP A 648 -40.55 28.10 -16.66
CA ASP A 648 -39.94 26.77 -16.68
C ASP A 648 -39.03 26.54 -15.46
N TRP A 649 -38.15 27.51 -15.15
CA TRP A 649 -37.30 27.43 -13.96
C TRP A 649 -38.13 27.45 -12.68
N THR A 650 -39.23 28.20 -12.65
CA THR A 650 -40.15 28.27 -11.50
C THR A 650 -40.88 26.94 -11.30
N GLU A 651 -41.40 26.34 -12.38
CA GLU A 651 -42.13 25.06 -12.34
C GLU A 651 -41.21 23.93 -11.89
N LEU A 652 -40.09 23.73 -12.58
CA LEU A 652 -39.21 22.59 -12.33
C LEU A 652 -38.54 22.65 -10.95
N SER A 653 -38.16 23.86 -10.49
CA SER A 653 -37.59 24.02 -9.14
C SER A 653 -38.60 23.69 -8.04
N LYS A 654 -39.85 24.13 -8.17
CA LYS A 654 -40.93 23.77 -7.25
C LYS A 654 -41.22 22.27 -7.26
N MET A 655 -41.24 21.63 -8.43
CA MET A 655 -41.43 20.19 -8.53
C MET A 655 -40.36 19.43 -7.73
N ALA A 656 -39.09 19.83 -7.88
CA ALA A 656 -37.98 19.21 -7.16
C ALA A 656 -38.00 19.48 -5.65
N GLU A 657 -38.39 20.68 -5.21
CA GLU A 657 -38.59 21.01 -3.80
C GLU A 657 -39.74 20.20 -3.18
N VAL A 658 -40.90 20.15 -3.85
CA VAL A 658 -42.08 19.38 -3.40
C VAL A 658 -41.78 17.88 -3.31
N ALA A 659 -40.91 17.36 -4.17
CA ALA A 659 -40.43 15.99 -4.10
C ALA A 659 -39.62 15.68 -2.84
N GLY A 660 -39.13 16.71 -2.12
CA GLY A 660 -38.38 16.59 -0.88
C GLY A 660 -36.86 16.70 -1.05
N ALA A 661 -36.35 17.25 -2.16
CA ALA A 661 -34.91 17.48 -2.31
C ALA A 661 -34.39 18.41 -1.21
N ASP A 662 -33.21 18.13 -0.65
CA ASP A 662 -32.61 18.97 0.39
C ASP A 662 -32.09 20.30 -0.19
N ALA A 663 -31.70 20.28 -1.47
CA ALA A 663 -31.27 21.45 -2.22
C ALA A 663 -31.40 21.22 -3.74
N LEU A 664 -31.22 22.30 -4.51
CA LEU A 664 -31.16 22.26 -5.96
C LEU A 664 -29.74 22.57 -6.48
N GLU A 665 -29.37 21.96 -7.62
CA GLU A 665 -28.18 22.34 -8.39
C GLU A 665 -28.60 22.80 -9.80
N LEU A 666 -28.44 24.08 -10.09
CA LEU A 666 -28.83 24.67 -11.38
C LEU A 666 -27.72 24.39 -12.40
N ASN A 667 -27.99 23.52 -13.37
CA ASN A 667 -27.01 23.20 -14.40
C ASN A 667 -26.99 24.28 -15.49
N LEU A 668 -26.09 25.24 -15.34
CA LEU A 668 -25.88 26.33 -16.31
C LEU A 668 -24.65 26.08 -17.20
N SER A 669 -24.16 24.84 -17.27
CA SER A 669 -22.75 24.62 -17.63
C SER A 669 -22.47 23.51 -18.63
N CYS A 670 -23.47 22.75 -19.05
CA CYS A 670 -23.27 21.68 -20.04
C CYS A 670 -22.74 22.26 -21.37
N PRO A 671 -21.51 21.90 -21.82
CA PRO A 671 -20.87 22.55 -22.96
C PRO A 671 -21.33 22.03 -24.33
N HIS A 672 -22.08 20.92 -24.38
CA HIS A 672 -22.41 20.23 -25.63
C HIS A 672 -23.90 19.92 -25.75
N GLY A 673 -24.41 20.02 -26.98
CA GLY A 673 -25.79 19.69 -27.37
C GLY A 673 -26.91 20.57 -26.76
N MET A 674 -26.58 21.44 -25.82
CA MET A 674 -27.53 22.34 -25.13
C MET A 674 -27.40 23.80 -25.55
N GLY A 675 -26.21 24.23 -25.97
CA GLY A 675 -25.97 25.61 -26.41
C GLY A 675 -26.82 25.99 -27.64
N GLU A 676 -27.00 25.05 -28.57
CA GLU A 676 -27.88 25.21 -29.74
C GLU A 676 -29.36 25.41 -29.38
N ARG A 677 -29.74 25.07 -28.14
CA ARG A 677 -31.10 25.23 -27.58
C ARG A 677 -31.19 26.42 -26.61
N GLY A 678 -30.14 27.25 -26.51
CA GLY A 678 -30.08 28.37 -25.57
C GLY A 678 -29.99 27.96 -24.09
N MET A 679 -29.54 26.74 -23.80
CA MET A 679 -29.45 26.19 -22.42
C MET A 679 -28.01 25.83 -22.04
N GLY A 680 -27.79 25.50 -20.77
CA GLY A 680 -26.48 25.07 -20.28
C GLY A 680 -25.44 26.16 -20.48
N LEU A 681 -24.31 25.83 -21.13
CA LEU A 681 -23.18 26.74 -21.34
C LEU A 681 -23.57 28.10 -21.95
N ALA A 682 -24.59 28.14 -22.81
CA ALA A 682 -25.07 29.40 -23.39
C ALA A 682 -25.55 30.41 -22.32
N CYS A 683 -26.11 29.92 -21.21
CA CYS A 683 -26.50 30.75 -20.08
C CYS A 683 -25.34 30.99 -19.11
N GLY A 684 -24.57 29.95 -18.77
CA GLY A 684 -23.53 30.04 -17.72
C GLY A 684 -22.28 30.85 -18.07
N GLN A 685 -22.15 31.31 -19.32
CA GLN A 685 -21.08 32.22 -19.75
C GLN A 685 -21.44 33.70 -19.59
N ASP A 686 -22.71 34.02 -19.36
CA ASP A 686 -23.21 35.39 -19.23
C ASP A 686 -23.64 35.68 -17.78
N PRO A 687 -22.96 36.61 -17.08
CA PRO A 687 -23.35 37.01 -15.72
C PRO A 687 -24.81 37.46 -15.59
N GLU A 688 -25.38 38.13 -16.60
CA GLU A 688 -26.75 38.62 -16.52
C GLU A 688 -27.76 37.48 -16.54
N LEU A 689 -27.58 36.51 -17.44
CA LEU A 689 -28.46 35.34 -17.54
C LEU A 689 -28.39 34.51 -16.24
N VAL A 690 -27.19 34.28 -15.71
CA VAL A 690 -26.99 33.56 -14.44
C VAL A 690 -27.68 34.26 -13.28
N ARG A 691 -27.53 35.59 -13.16
CA ARG A 691 -28.19 36.38 -12.10
C ARG A 691 -29.71 36.26 -12.18
N ASN A 692 -30.26 36.37 -13.38
CA ASN A 692 -31.71 36.32 -13.61
C ASN A 692 -32.28 34.93 -13.32
N ILE A 693 -31.63 33.85 -13.76
CA ILE A 693 -32.05 32.48 -13.45
C ILE A 693 -32.03 32.24 -11.94
N CYS A 694 -30.95 32.61 -11.25
CA CYS A 694 -30.86 32.47 -9.80
C CYS A 694 -31.97 33.27 -9.10
N ARG A 695 -32.28 34.48 -9.57
CA ARG A 695 -33.38 35.30 -9.03
C ARG A 695 -34.74 34.64 -9.20
N TRP A 696 -35.00 34.01 -10.35
CA TRP A 696 -36.25 33.30 -10.59
C TRP A 696 -36.40 32.10 -9.66
N VAL A 697 -35.34 31.28 -9.53
CA VAL A 697 -35.36 30.11 -8.64
C VAL A 697 -35.49 30.54 -7.18
N ARG A 698 -34.75 31.56 -6.73
CA ARG A 698 -34.84 32.06 -5.35
C ARG A 698 -36.25 32.52 -4.98
N GLN A 699 -37.00 33.10 -5.93
CA GLN A 699 -38.39 33.49 -5.75
C GLN A 699 -39.36 32.29 -5.75
N ALA A 700 -38.95 31.17 -6.34
CA ALA A 700 -39.79 30.00 -6.53
C ALA A 700 -39.73 29.01 -5.37
N VAL A 701 -38.57 28.85 -4.74
CA VAL A 701 -38.30 27.83 -3.70
C VAL A 701 -37.72 28.43 -2.42
N HIS A 702 -37.82 27.69 -1.31
CA HIS A 702 -37.26 28.02 -0.01
C HIS A 702 -35.99 27.23 0.32
N ILE A 703 -35.88 25.99 -0.15
CA ILE A 703 -34.65 25.18 0.02
C ILE A 703 -33.41 25.87 -0.60
N PRO A 704 -32.20 25.55 -0.11
CA PRO A 704 -30.98 26.07 -0.70
C PRO A 704 -30.80 25.67 -2.16
N PHE A 705 -30.16 26.51 -2.96
CA PHE A 705 -29.75 26.13 -4.31
C PHE A 705 -28.37 26.67 -4.70
N PHE A 706 -27.71 25.90 -5.57
CA PHE A 706 -26.34 26.15 -6.01
C PHE A 706 -26.28 26.28 -7.53
N ALA A 707 -25.64 27.33 -8.04
CA ALA A 707 -25.39 27.45 -9.48
C ALA A 707 -24.14 26.64 -9.85
N LYS A 708 -24.27 25.63 -10.72
CA LYS A 708 -23.11 24.88 -11.25
C LYS A 708 -22.46 25.66 -12.36
N LEU A 709 -21.20 26.03 -12.17
CA LEU A 709 -20.45 26.94 -13.03
C LEU A 709 -19.58 26.20 -14.05
N THR A 710 -19.40 26.83 -15.22
CA THR A 710 -18.60 26.29 -16.30
C THR A 710 -17.18 26.86 -16.18
N PRO A 711 -16.13 26.05 -16.35
CA PRO A 711 -14.76 26.58 -16.40
C PRO A 711 -14.46 27.26 -17.73
N ASN A 712 -15.37 27.17 -18.71
CA ASN A 712 -15.20 27.67 -20.08
C ASN A 712 -15.58 29.16 -20.19
N VAL A 713 -15.06 29.98 -19.27
CA VAL A 713 -15.27 31.43 -19.19
C VAL A 713 -13.95 32.13 -18.93
N THR A 714 -13.83 33.37 -19.37
CA THR A 714 -12.64 34.19 -19.09
C THR A 714 -12.48 34.45 -17.59
N ASP A 715 -13.58 34.79 -16.91
CA ASP A 715 -13.59 35.14 -15.50
C ASP A 715 -14.76 34.47 -14.77
N ILE A 716 -14.47 33.35 -14.12
CA ILE A 716 -15.46 32.58 -13.38
C ILE A 716 -15.95 33.30 -12.11
N VAL A 717 -15.16 34.24 -11.57
CA VAL A 717 -15.53 34.99 -10.37
C VAL A 717 -16.72 35.88 -10.66
N LYS A 718 -16.77 36.53 -11.83
CA LYS A 718 -17.93 37.34 -12.26
C LYS A 718 -19.23 36.53 -12.33
N ILE A 719 -19.13 35.28 -12.78
CA ILE A 719 -20.29 34.38 -12.85
C ILE A 719 -20.73 33.97 -11.43
N ALA A 720 -19.78 33.63 -10.56
CA ALA A 720 -20.08 33.31 -9.16
C ALA A 720 -20.70 34.51 -8.40
N MET A 721 -20.19 35.72 -8.64
CA MET A 721 -20.77 36.97 -8.13
C MET A 721 -22.20 37.16 -8.59
N ALA A 722 -22.46 36.99 -9.89
CA ALA A 722 -23.81 37.08 -10.45
C ALA A 722 -24.77 36.05 -9.85
N ALA A 723 -24.32 34.81 -9.64
CA ALA A 723 -25.13 33.79 -8.96
C ALA A 723 -25.49 34.22 -7.53
N ARG A 724 -24.51 34.71 -6.76
CA ARG A 724 -24.73 35.24 -5.40
C ARG A 724 -25.69 36.43 -5.39
N GLU A 725 -25.52 37.38 -6.30
CA GLU A 725 -26.40 38.56 -6.46
C GLU A 725 -27.84 38.15 -6.86
N GLY A 726 -27.97 37.05 -7.59
CA GLY A 726 -29.27 36.44 -7.91
C GLY A 726 -29.90 35.67 -6.75
N GLY A 727 -29.20 35.50 -5.63
CA GLY A 727 -29.71 34.83 -4.43
C GLY A 727 -29.37 33.35 -4.32
N ALA A 728 -28.40 32.84 -5.10
CA ALA A 728 -27.88 31.48 -4.88
C ALA A 728 -27.21 31.37 -3.50
N ASP A 729 -27.40 30.24 -2.83
CA ASP A 729 -26.83 29.95 -1.51
C ASP A 729 -25.36 29.47 -1.60
N GLY A 730 -24.89 29.22 -2.81
CA GLY A 730 -23.53 28.79 -3.11
C GLY A 730 -23.34 28.48 -4.59
N VAL A 731 -22.18 27.94 -4.94
CA VAL A 731 -21.86 27.51 -6.31
C VAL A 731 -21.19 26.14 -6.34
N THR A 732 -21.44 25.39 -7.41
CA THR A 732 -20.66 24.20 -7.73
C THR A 732 -19.57 24.55 -8.74
N ALA A 733 -18.30 24.38 -8.37
CA ALA A 733 -17.13 24.74 -9.18
C ALA A 733 -16.23 23.50 -9.43
N THR A 734 -16.13 22.95 -10.64
CA THR A 734 -16.78 23.38 -11.90
C THR A 734 -17.33 22.19 -12.70
N ASN A 735 -18.10 22.47 -13.75
CA ASN A 735 -18.40 21.49 -14.78
C ASN A 735 -17.13 21.13 -15.60
N THR A 736 -17.31 20.32 -16.64
CA THR A 736 -16.27 19.84 -17.56
C THR A 736 -15.63 20.95 -18.41
N VAL A 737 -14.40 20.72 -18.84
CA VAL A 737 -13.65 21.60 -19.75
C VAL A 737 -13.95 21.19 -21.19
N SER A 738 -14.36 22.13 -22.04
CA SER A 738 -14.68 21.86 -23.43
C SER A 738 -13.43 21.44 -24.22
N GLY A 739 -13.52 20.42 -25.06
CA GLY A 739 -12.40 19.98 -25.88
C GLY A 739 -12.73 18.89 -26.90
N LEU A 740 -11.68 18.45 -27.61
CA LEU A 740 -11.67 17.33 -28.54
C LEU A 740 -10.56 16.37 -28.10
N MET A 741 -10.89 15.10 -27.80
CA MET A 741 -9.93 14.20 -27.16
C MET A 741 -8.84 13.71 -28.13
N GLY A 742 -9.16 13.55 -29.40
CA GLY A 742 -8.20 13.17 -30.40
C GLY A 742 -8.82 12.73 -31.71
N LEU A 743 -7.96 12.66 -32.72
CA LEU A 743 -8.25 12.09 -34.03
C LEU A 743 -7.36 10.85 -34.23
N LYS A 744 -7.85 9.90 -35.01
CA LYS A 744 -7.05 8.79 -35.52
C LYS A 744 -6.13 9.29 -36.66
N ALA A 745 -5.22 8.43 -37.10
CA ALA A 745 -4.28 8.74 -38.18
C ALA A 745 -4.98 9.04 -39.53
N ASP A 746 -6.19 8.51 -39.73
CA ASP A 746 -7.05 8.80 -40.90
C ASP A 746 -7.89 10.07 -40.75
N SER A 747 -7.61 10.89 -39.72
CA SER A 747 -8.36 12.11 -39.35
C SER A 747 -9.77 11.89 -38.81
N THR A 748 -10.23 10.65 -38.66
CA THR A 748 -11.54 10.38 -38.03
C THR A 748 -11.48 10.62 -36.51
N PRO A 749 -12.54 11.16 -35.88
CA PRO A 749 -12.53 11.47 -34.46
C PRO A 749 -12.76 10.24 -33.58
N TRP A 750 -12.51 10.40 -32.28
CA TRP A 750 -13.00 9.48 -31.26
C TRP A 750 -13.54 10.27 -30.04
N PRO A 751 -14.85 10.20 -29.73
CA PRO A 751 -15.87 9.33 -30.32
C PRO A 751 -16.28 9.71 -31.75
N ALA A 752 -16.66 8.72 -32.55
CA ALA A 752 -17.19 8.87 -33.92
C ALA A 752 -18.60 8.26 -34.00
N VAL A 753 -19.59 9.08 -34.35
CA VAL A 753 -21.03 8.75 -34.33
C VAL A 753 -21.58 8.59 -35.74
N GLY A 754 -22.35 7.51 -35.94
CA GLY A 754 -23.06 7.21 -37.18
C GLY A 754 -22.14 6.85 -38.37
N ARG A 755 -22.74 6.59 -39.54
CA ARG A 755 -21.99 6.24 -40.76
C ARG A 755 -21.04 7.33 -41.23
N GLY A 756 -21.37 8.59 -40.95
CA GLY A 756 -20.52 9.73 -41.28
C GLY A 756 -19.34 9.95 -40.32
N LEU A 757 -19.17 9.09 -39.30
CA LEU A 757 -18.09 9.16 -38.30
C LEU A 757 -17.93 10.55 -37.68
N ARG A 758 -19.05 11.22 -37.41
CA ARG A 758 -19.06 12.62 -36.95
C ARG A 758 -18.79 12.72 -35.45
N THR A 759 -18.34 13.89 -35.02
CA THR A 759 -18.22 14.21 -33.59
C THR A 759 -18.60 15.67 -33.35
N THR A 760 -18.67 16.05 -32.07
CA THR A 760 -18.76 17.42 -31.62
C THR A 760 -17.78 17.63 -30.45
N TYR A 761 -17.55 18.87 -30.04
CA TYR A 761 -16.78 19.12 -28.81
C TYR A 761 -17.49 18.51 -27.61
N GLY A 762 -16.72 17.88 -26.73
CA GLY A 762 -17.22 17.25 -25.52
C GLY A 762 -16.64 17.86 -24.26
N GLY A 763 -17.19 17.45 -23.13
CA GLY A 763 -16.69 17.80 -21.81
C GLY A 763 -15.59 16.85 -21.32
N MET A 764 -14.38 17.37 -21.16
CA MET A 764 -13.27 16.70 -20.48
C MET A 764 -13.45 16.75 -18.95
N SER A 765 -13.27 15.61 -18.30
CA SER A 765 -13.37 15.40 -16.85
C SER A 765 -12.15 14.64 -16.32
N GLY A 766 -12.06 14.43 -15.00
CA GLY A 766 -11.00 13.66 -14.36
C GLY A 766 -9.79 14.51 -13.94
N ASN A 767 -8.70 13.85 -13.56
CA ASN A 767 -7.53 14.48 -12.95
C ASN A 767 -6.85 15.51 -13.86
N ALA A 768 -6.93 15.35 -15.18
CA ALA A 768 -6.39 16.30 -16.13
C ALA A 768 -6.96 17.73 -15.97
N ILE A 769 -8.19 17.86 -15.46
CA ILE A 769 -8.83 19.17 -15.24
C ILE A 769 -8.72 19.67 -13.79
N ARG A 770 -8.13 18.90 -12.87
CA ARG A 770 -7.98 19.29 -11.45
C ARG A 770 -7.31 20.65 -11.28
N PRO A 771 -6.21 21.00 -11.98
CA PRO A 771 -5.60 22.32 -11.84
C PRO A 771 -6.54 23.48 -12.19
N ILE A 772 -7.43 23.29 -13.17
CA ILE A 772 -8.42 24.29 -13.58
C ILE A 772 -9.48 24.43 -12.49
N ALA A 773 -9.96 23.32 -11.93
CA ALA A 773 -10.94 23.32 -10.85
C ALA A 773 -10.37 23.92 -9.55
N LEU A 774 -9.13 23.60 -9.15
CA LEU A 774 -8.47 24.19 -7.98
C LEU A 774 -8.32 25.71 -8.13
N ARG A 775 -7.95 26.19 -9.33
CA ARG A 775 -7.91 27.63 -9.64
C ARG A 775 -9.29 28.27 -9.48
N ALA A 776 -10.33 27.64 -10.03
CA ALA A 776 -11.69 28.17 -9.94
C ALA A 776 -12.17 28.28 -8.49
N VAL A 777 -12.03 27.20 -7.71
CA VAL A 777 -12.43 27.16 -6.30
C VAL A 777 -11.69 28.21 -5.49
N SER A 778 -10.36 28.26 -5.58
CA SER A 778 -9.56 29.24 -4.83
C SER A 778 -9.82 30.69 -5.24
N ALA A 779 -10.01 30.98 -6.53
CA ALA A 779 -10.35 32.32 -7.00
C ALA A 779 -11.71 32.78 -6.48
N ILE A 780 -12.73 31.91 -6.53
CA ILE A 780 -14.07 32.21 -6.01
C ILE A 780 -14.00 32.41 -4.49
N ALA A 781 -13.34 31.52 -3.76
CA ALA A 781 -13.24 31.61 -2.31
C ALA A 781 -12.53 32.89 -1.82
N ARG A 782 -11.50 33.35 -2.56
CA ARG A 782 -10.83 34.64 -2.28
C ARG A 782 -11.72 35.84 -2.57
N ALA A 783 -12.45 35.82 -3.68
CA ALA A 783 -13.29 36.93 -4.09
C ALA A 783 -14.60 37.02 -3.31
N LEU A 784 -15.12 35.89 -2.83
CA LEU A 784 -16.37 35.77 -2.09
C LEU A 784 -16.14 34.97 -0.79
N PRO A 785 -15.43 35.54 0.20
CA PRO A 785 -15.17 34.85 1.47
C PRO A 785 -16.45 34.38 2.14
N GLY A 786 -16.46 33.13 2.58
CA GLY A 786 -17.60 32.49 3.25
C GLY A 786 -18.75 32.07 2.33
N PHE A 787 -18.68 32.34 1.02
CA PHE A 787 -19.68 31.87 0.08
C PHE A 787 -19.52 30.35 -0.15
N PRO A 788 -20.54 29.52 0.07
CA PRO A 788 -20.44 28.07 -0.06
C PRO A 788 -20.00 27.60 -1.45
N ILE A 789 -19.04 26.67 -1.47
CA ILE A 789 -18.53 26.07 -2.72
C ILE A 789 -18.57 24.55 -2.62
N LEU A 790 -19.23 23.92 -3.60
CA LEU A 790 -19.16 22.49 -3.87
C LEU A 790 -18.10 22.26 -4.95
N ALA A 791 -16.98 21.62 -4.61
CA ALA A 791 -15.91 21.39 -5.57
C ALA A 791 -16.18 20.18 -6.46
N THR A 792 -15.86 20.27 -7.75
CA THR A 792 -15.79 19.12 -8.67
C THR A 792 -14.76 19.35 -9.76
N GLY A 793 -14.03 18.31 -10.11
CA GLY A 793 -12.96 18.34 -11.11
C GLY A 793 -11.73 17.57 -10.67
N GLY A 794 -11.70 16.26 -10.98
CA GLY A 794 -10.54 15.41 -10.71
C GLY A 794 -10.27 15.13 -9.24
N ILE A 795 -11.30 15.09 -8.39
CA ILE A 795 -11.19 14.56 -7.02
C ILE A 795 -11.24 13.04 -7.11
N ASP A 796 -10.18 12.38 -6.65
CA ASP A 796 -10.01 10.92 -6.74
C ASP A 796 -9.44 10.26 -5.49
N SER A 797 -9.16 11.04 -4.44
CA SER A 797 -8.65 10.57 -3.15
C SER A 797 -9.01 11.53 -2.02
N ALA A 798 -8.81 11.09 -0.78
CA ALA A 798 -8.89 11.96 0.39
C ALA A 798 -7.87 13.11 0.33
N GLU A 799 -6.65 12.86 -0.16
CA GLU A 799 -5.61 13.87 -0.31
C GLU A 799 -6.04 14.95 -1.32
N ALA A 800 -6.55 14.55 -2.49
CA ALA A 800 -7.07 15.48 -3.48
C ALA A 800 -8.29 16.24 -2.94
N GLY A 801 -9.18 15.55 -2.21
CA GLY A 801 -10.32 16.17 -1.52
C GLY A 801 -9.90 17.26 -0.54
N LEU A 802 -8.90 16.98 0.30
CA LEU A 802 -8.36 17.93 1.27
C LEU A 802 -7.75 19.17 0.58
N GLN A 803 -7.15 19.03 -0.61
CA GLN A 803 -6.68 20.19 -1.39
C GLN A 803 -7.82 21.15 -1.75
N PHE A 804 -8.99 20.62 -2.13
CA PHE A 804 -10.17 21.44 -2.42
C PHE A 804 -10.77 22.08 -1.16
N LEU A 805 -10.79 21.36 -0.04
CA LEU A 805 -11.18 21.93 1.25
C LEU A 805 -10.26 23.09 1.62
N HIS A 806 -8.94 22.88 1.60
CA HIS A 806 -7.96 23.94 1.82
C HIS A 806 -8.08 25.12 0.84
N SER A 807 -8.58 24.87 -0.37
CA SER A 807 -8.83 25.90 -1.39
C SER A 807 -10.14 26.69 -1.18
N GLY A 808 -10.98 26.29 -0.22
CA GLY A 808 -12.20 27.01 0.17
C GLY A 808 -13.51 26.30 -0.12
N ALA A 809 -13.49 25.07 -0.66
CA ALA A 809 -14.69 24.26 -0.79
C ALA A 809 -15.13 23.67 0.56
N SER A 810 -16.44 23.41 0.71
CA SER A 810 -16.98 22.74 1.90
C SER A 810 -17.30 21.26 1.65
N VAL A 811 -17.73 20.92 0.43
CA VAL A 811 -18.06 19.55 0.01
C VAL A 811 -17.50 19.24 -1.38
N LEU A 812 -17.42 17.96 -1.70
CA LEU A 812 -16.57 17.37 -2.75
C LEU A 812 -17.40 16.42 -3.63
N GLN A 813 -17.71 16.85 -4.85
CA GLN A 813 -18.45 16.07 -5.85
C GLN A 813 -17.51 15.24 -6.74
N VAL A 814 -17.78 13.94 -6.85
CA VAL A 814 -16.95 12.94 -7.54
C VAL A 814 -17.70 12.31 -8.73
N CYS A 815 -17.00 12.14 -9.85
CA CYS A 815 -17.50 11.41 -11.03
C CYS A 815 -16.44 10.46 -11.60
N SER A 816 -15.37 11.00 -12.18
CA SER A 816 -14.41 10.22 -12.98
C SER A 816 -13.65 9.16 -12.17
N ALA A 817 -13.45 9.37 -10.87
CA ALA A 817 -12.83 8.36 -10.03
C ALA A 817 -13.72 7.12 -9.87
N ILE A 818 -15.04 7.30 -9.79
CA ILE A 818 -16.01 6.20 -9.77
C ILE A 818 -16.10 5.55 -11.15
N GLN A 819 -16.02 6.32 -12.25
CA GLN A 819 -15.95 5.75 -13.61
C GLN A 819 -14.71 4.88 -13.83
N ASN A 820 -13.59 5.26 -13.20
CA ASN A 820 -12.36 4.45 -13.18
C ASN A 820 -12.45 3.22 -12.26
N GLN A 821 -13.44 3.17 -11.37
CA GLN A 821 -13.54 2.18 -10.29
C GLN A 821 -15.02 1.84 -10.01
N ASP A 822 -15.49 2.10 -8.80
CA ASP A 822 -16.84 1.79 -8.32
C ASP A 822 -17.16 2.58 -7.04
N PHE A 823 -18.34 2.38 -6.45
CA PHE A 823 -18.80 3.16 -5.29
C PHE A 823 -18.02 2.92 -4.00
N THR A 824 -17.25 1.83 -3.88
CA THR A 824 -16.53 1.48 -2.63
C THR A 824 -15.37 2.43 -2.31
N VAL A 825 -14.93 3.25 -3.26
CA VAL A 825 -13.89 4.28 -3.04
C VAL A 825 -14.25 5.28 -1.94
N ILE A 826 -15.52 5.36 -1.53
CA ILE A 826 -15.93 6.19 -0.39
C ILE A 826 -15.32 5.74 0.94
N ASP A 827 -15.13 4.44 1.15
CA ASP A 827 -14.48 3.93 2.37
C ASP A 827 -13.02 4.42 2.44
N ASP A 828 -12.33 4.36 1.30
CA ASP A 828 -10.99 4.93 1.13
C ASP A 828 -10.98 6.44 1.39
N TYR A 829 -11.94 7.19 0.86
CA TYR A 829 -11.97 8.65 1.01
C TYR A 829 -12.23 9.06 2.45
N CYS A 830 -13.15 8.38 3.14
CA CYS A 830 -13.48 8.65 4.53
C CYS A 830 -12.32 8.29 5.47
N THR A 831 -11.77 7.07 5.36
CA THR A 831 -10.63 6.64 6.20
C THR A 831 -9.39 7.48 5.93
N GLY A 832 -9.13 7.83 4.67
CA GLY A 832 -8.01 8.68 4.29
C GLY A 832 -8.13 10.10 4.83
N LEU A 833 -9.33 10.69 4.81
CA LEU A 833 -9.56 12.03 5.33
C LEU A 833 -9.43 12.06 6.86
N ARG A 834 -10.00 11.07 7.55
CA ARG A 834 -9.83 10.89 9.00
C ARG A 834 -8.35 10.82 9.38
N ALA A 835 -7.57 10.01 8.68
CA ALA A 835 -6.13 9.88 8.93
C ALA A 835 -5.39 11.20 8.69
N LEU A 836 -5.67 11.91 7.59
CA LEU A 836 -5.04 13.19 7.30
C LEU A 836 -5.33 14.26 8.38
N LEU A 837 -6.53 14.26 8.97
CA LEU A 837 -6.87 15.16 10.07
C LEU A 837 -6.24 14.70 11.39
N TYR A 838 -6.31 13.39 11.69
CA TYR A 838 -5.71 12.81 12.90
C TYR A 838 -4.20 13.13 12.97
N LEU A 839 -3.46 12.89 11.89
CA LEU A 839 -2.00 13.06 11.87
C LEU A 839 -1.57 14.52 12.09
N LYS A 840 -2.41 15.51 11.78
CA LYS A 840 -2.13 16.94 12.12
C LYS A 840 -2.07 17.21 13.62
N SER A 841 -2.60 16.31 14.45
CA SER A 841 -2.53 16.41 15.91
C SER A 841 -1.30 15.73 16.52
N ILE A 842 -0.51 15.02 15.72
CA ILE A 842 0.67 14.25 16.16
C ILE A 842 1.93 15.06 15.88
N GLU A 843 2.57 15.57 16.94
CA GLU A 843 3.74 16.45 16.84
C GLU A 843 4.99 15.71 16.32
N GLU A 844 5.13 14.43 16.67
CA GLU A 844 6.27 13.59 16.26
C GLU A 844 6.31 13.29 14.75
N LEU A 845 5.24 13.59 14.03
CA LEU A 845 5.07 13.34 12.60
C LEU A 845 4.92 14.64 11.79
N GLU A 846 5.30 15.80 12.34
CA GLU A 846 5.17 17.10 11.65
C GLU A 846 5.99 17.21 10.36
N ASP A 847 7.05 16.40 10.19
CA ASP A 847 7.87 16.33 8.98
C ASP A 847 7.28 15.44 7.87
N TRP A 848 6.14 14.78 8.13
CA TRP A 848 5.43 13.98 7.14
C TRP A 848 4.59 14.85 6.20
N ASN A 849 4.47 14.43 4.95
CA ASN A 849 3.54 15.05 4.02
C ASN A 849 2.23 14.25 3.96
N GLY A 850 1.27 14.64 4.80
CA GLY A 850 0.03 13.92 4.98
C GLY A 850 0.30 12.55 5.59
N GLN A 851 0.01 11.49 4.86
CA GLN A 851 0.32 10.11 5.29
C GLN A 851 1.70 9.62 4.82
N SER A 852 2.43 10.40 4.03
CA SER A 852 3.72 10.00 3.45
C SER A 852 4.85 10.31 4.45
N PRO A 853 5.60 9.30 4.93
CA PRO A 853 6.77 9.54 5.76
C PRO A 853 7.81 10.40 5.05
N ALA A 854 8.64 11.12 5.80
CA ALA A 854 9.80 11.78 5.23
C ALA A 854 10.66 10.77 4.45
N THR A 855 10.87 11.03 3.15
CA THR A 855 11.59 10.11 2.28
C THR A 855 13.02 9.89 2.79
N ILE A 856 13.31 8.66 3.19
CA ILE A 856 14.65 8.24 3.58
C ILE A 856 15.53 8.01 2.35
N CYS A 857 16.84 8.18 2.52
CA CYS A 857 17.80 7.81 1.49
C CYS A 857 17.75 6.29 1.25
N HIS A 858 17.37 5.89 0.03
CA HIS A 858 17.09 4.49 -0.29
C HIS A 858 17.60 4.08 -1.68
N GLN A 859 17.87 2.79 -1.85
CA GLN A 859 18.03 2.15 -3.16
C GLN A 859 17.06 0.97 -3.27
N LYS A 860 16.24 0.97 -4.33
CA LYS A 860 15.13 0.01 -4.51
C LYS A 860 14.16 -0.05 -3.31
N GLY A 861 14.01 1.06 -2.57
CA GLY A 861 13.18 1.14 -1.36
C GLY A 861 13.79 0.57 -0.09
N LYS A 862 15.02 0.05 -0.15
CA LYS A 862 15.77 -0.37 1.02
C LYS A 862 16.65 0.78 1.51
N PRO A 863 16.73 1.04 2.82
CA PRO A 863 17.57 2.10 3.37
C PRO A 863 19.03 1.96 2.93
N VAL A 864 19.67 3.06 2.51
CA VAL A 864 21.11 3.05 2.23
C VAL A 864 21.89 2.98 3.55
N PRO A 865 22.86 2.06 3.70
CA PRO A 865 23.69 2.00 4.89
C PRO A 865 24.47 3.30 5.11
N ARG A 866 24.28 3.95 6.26
CA ARG A 866 25.03 5.16 6.67
C ARG A 866 26.40 4.78 7.21
N ILE A 867 27.30 4.37 6.34
CA ILE A 867 28.68 3.98 6.67
C ILE A 867 29.62 5.11 6.25
N ALA A 868 30.49 5.58 7.15
CA ALA A 868 31.43 6.69 6.86
C ALA A 868 32.31 6.42 5.63
N ASP A 869 32.70 5.15 5.43
CA ASP A 869 33.49 4.70 4.29
C ASP A 869 32.69 4.63 2.97
N LEU A 870 31.36 4.79 2.99
CA LEU A 870 30.50 4.88 1.79
C LEU A 870 30.12 6.33 1.46
N MET A 871 29.71 7.11 2.46
CA MET A 871 29.12 8.43 2.25
C MET A 871 30.11 9.39 1.56
N GLY A 872 29.69 10.01 0.46
CA GLY A 872 30.49 10.98 -0.29
C GLY A 872 31.63 10.38 -1.12
N LYS A 873 31.71 9.05 -1.26
CA LYS A 873 32.77 8.39 -2.06
C LYS A 873 32.46 8.27 -3.56
N LYS A 874 31.31 8.78 -4.03
CA LYS A 874 30.86 8.72 -5.43
C LYS A 874 30.87 7.29 -6.00
N LEU A 875 30.34 6.34 -5.22
CA LEU A 875 30.25 4.94 -5.61
C LEU A 875 28.83 4.62 -6.07
N PRO A 876 28.50 4.68 -7.38
CA PRO A 876 27.17 4.32 -7.85
C PRO A 876 26.90 2.81 -7.72
N SER A 877 25.62 2.42 -7.77
CA SER A 877 25.19 1.03 -7.63
C SER A 877 25.30 0.22 -8.95
N PHE A 878 26.46 0.23 -9.59
CA PHE A 878 26.79 -0.60 -10.76
C PHE A 878 28.30 -0.83 -10.93
N GLY A 879 28.68 -1.82 -11.73
CA GLY A 879 30.05 -2.07 -12.17
C GLY A 879 31.04 -2.28 -11.01
N PRO A 880 32.30 -1.84 -11.16
CA PRO A 880 33.32 -1.99 -10.10
C PRO A 880 32.98 -1.19 -8.83
N TYR A 881 32.20 -0.11 -8.96
CA TYR A 881 31.75 0.68 -7.81
C TYR A 881 30.83 -0.12 -6.90
N LEU A 882 29.93 -0.92 -7.47
CA LEU A 882 29.05 -1.81 -6.69
C LEU A 882 29.84 -2.88 -5.94
N GLU A 883 30.88 -3.45 -6.57
CA GLU A 883 31.78 -4.41 -5.91
C GLU A 883 32.49 -3.76 -4.72
N GLN A 884 32.97 -2.52 -4.87
CA GLN A 884 33.57 -1.76 -3.79
C GLN A 884 32.58 -1.46 -2.66
N ARG A 885 31.34 -1.06 -2.97
CA ARG A 885 30.29 -0.86 -1.94
C ARG A 885 30.04 -2.12 -1.15
N LYS A 886 29.87 -3.26 -1.84
CA LYS A 886 29.64 -4.57 -1.22
C LYS A 886 30.78 -4.97 -0.30
N ARG A 887 32.02 -4.73 -0.72
CA ARG A 887 33.21 -4.95 0.12
C ARG A 887 33.19 -4.11 1.40
N ILE A 888 32.92 -2.80 1.28
CA ILE A 888 32.84 -1.88 2.43
C ILE A 888 31.73 -2.32 3.40
N ILE A 889 30.56 -2.69 2.88
CA ILE A 889 29.44 -3.18 3.70
C ILE A 889 29.84 -4.46 4.44
N ALA A 890 30.43 -5.43 3.74
CA ALA A 890 30.88 -6.69 4.36
C ALA A 890 31.93 -6.44 5.46
N GLU A 891 32.93 -5.59 5.20
CA GLU A 891 33.93 -5.21 6.21
C GLU A 891 33.29 -4.52 7.42
N ASN A 892 32.28 -3.67 7.20
CA ASN A 892 31.52 -3.04 8.29
C ASN A 892 30.70 -4.05 9.11
N LYS A 893 30.07 -5.04 8.49
CA LYS A 893 29.32 -6.09 9.22
C LYS A 893 30.22 -6.93 10.12
N ILE A 894 31.45 -7.21 9.68
CA ILE A 894 32.47 -7.88 10.51
C ILE A 894 32.91 -6.97 11.66
N LYS A 895 33.14 -5.67 11.41
CA LYS A 895 33.44 -4.70 12.49
C LYS A 895 32.33 -4.67 13.55
N LEU A 896 31.06 -4.63 13.12
CA LEU A 896 29.90 -4.65 14.01
C LEU A 896 29.81 -5.95 14.83
N LYS A 897 30.15 -7.10 14.24
CA LYS A 897 30.25 -8.38 14.95
C LYS A 897 31.24 -8.30 16.13
N ALA A 898 32.36 -7.60 15.95
CA ALA A 898 33.39 -7.45 16.99
C ALA A 898 33.04 -6.39 18.05
N GLN A 899 32.23 -5.39 17.71
CA GLN A 899 31.88 -4.27 18.60
C GLN A 899 30.82 -4.63 19.66
N ASN A 900 30.22 -5.82 19.59
CA ASN A 900 29.40 -6.41 20.66
C ASN A 900 28.33 -5.47 21.25
N MET A 901 27.66 -4.69 20.40
CA MET A 901 26.63 -3.75 20.86
C MET A 901 25.33 -4.49 21.17
N ALA A 902 25.03 -4.66 22.45
CA ALA A 902 23.68 -4.99 22.90
C ALA A 902 22.77 -3.78 22.61
N ALA A 903 21.88 -3.92 21.61
CA ALA A 903 20.86 -2.91 21.37
C ALA A 903 19.66 -3.22 22.27
N GLU A 904 19.53 -2.49 23.38
CA GLU A 904 18.24 -2.36 24.05
C GLU A 904 17.29 -1.63 23.09
N LEU A 905 16.21 -2.31 22.68
CA LEU A 905 15.15 -1.64 21.93
C LEU A 905 14.32 -0.85 22.95
N PRO A 906 14.27 0.50 22.86
CA PRO A 906 13.44 1.27 23.75
C PRO A 906 11.97 0.89 23.56
N GLU A 907 11.23 0.78 24.67
CA GLU A 907 9.80 0.54 24.64
C GLU A 907 9.11 1.76 23.99
N LYS A 908 8.72 1.63 22.73
CA LYS A 908 8.06 2.72 22.01
C LYS A 908 6.63 2.84 22.50
N LYS A 909 6.34 3.91 23.25
CA LYS A 909 4.95 4.31 23.57
C LYS A 909 4.25 4.77 22.28
N HIS A 910 2.95 4.54 22.20
CA HIS A 910 2.13 5.05 21.08
C HIS A 910 2.11 6.57 21.09
N PHE A 911 2.02 7.19 19.91
CA PHE A 911 1.84 8.64 19.84
C PHE A 911 0.41 9.01 20.22
N VAL A 912 0.28 10.13 20.93
CA VAL A 912 -1.00 10.67 21.39
C VAL A 912 -1.20 12.07 20.81
N PRO A 913 -2.44 12.44 20.42
CA PRO A 913 -2.73 13.81 20.01
C PRO A 913 -2.28 14.83 21.07
N LYS A 914 -1.41 15.76 20.66
CA LYS A 914 -0.95 16.88 21.51
C LYS A 914 -1.71 18.18 21.24
N LYS A 915 -2.55 18.19 20.21
CA LYS A 915 -3.40 19.30 19.77
C LYS A 915 -4.79 18.74 19.45
N PRO A 916 -5.87 19.52 19.51
CA PRO A 916 -7.18 19.07 19.05
C PRO A 916 -7.11 18.61 17.59
N ILE A 917 -7.78 17.49 17.27
CA ILE A 917 -7.89 17.02 15.89
C ILE A 917 -8.75 18.03 15.11
N PRO A 918 -8.27 18.60 14.00
CA PRO A 918 -9.03 19.58 13.23
C PRO A 918 -10.31 18.98 12.66
N ALA A 919 -11.43 19.68 12.77
CA ALA A 919 -12.64 19.37 12.02
C ALA A 919 -12.56 19.91 10.59
N ILE A 920 -13.49 19.51 9.72
CA ILE A 920 -13.53 19.99 8.33
C ILE A 920 -13.58 21.52 8.26
N LYS A 921 -14.41 22.17 9.08
CA LYS A 921 -14.52 23.64 9.15
C LYS A 921 -13.20 24.33 9.46
N ASP A 922 -12.28 23.67 10.17
CA ASP A 922 -11.00 24.25 10.60
C ASP A 922 -9.96 24.22 9.48
N VAL A 923 -10.15 23.39 8.44
CA VAL A 923 -9.23 23.28 7.30
C VAL A 923 -9.72 24.04 6.06
N ILE A 924 -11.01 24.38 5.98
CA ILE A 924 -11.55 25.11 4.83
C ILE A 924 -10.80 26.42 4.60
N GLY A 925 -10.33 26.64 3.37
CA GLY A 925 -9.70 27.90 2.94
C GLY A 925 -8.28 28.15 3.49
N LYS A 926 -7.68 27.22 4.24
CA LYS A 926 -6.35 27.42 4.85
C LYS A 926 -5.21 27.62 3.85
N ALA A 927 -5.36 27.20 2.59
CA ALA A 927 -4.36 27.44 1.56
C ALA A 927 -4.44 28.84 0.95
N LEU A 928 -5.56 29.57 1.12
CA LEU A 928 -5.78 30.86 0.44
C LEU A 928 -4.76 31.94 0.83
N GLN A 929 -4.22 31.88 2.04
CA GLN A 929 -3.19 32.81 2.52
C GLN A 929 -1.87 32.74 1.71
N TYR A 930 -1.63 31.63 1.01
CA TYR A 930 -0.42 31.43 0.19
C TYR A 930 -0.64 31.77 -1.29
N ILE A 931 -1.85 32.20 -1.67
CA ILE A 931 -2.21 32.48 -3.06
C ILE A 931 -2.33 33.99 -3.24
N GLY A 932 -1.34 34.58 -3.92
CA GLY A 932 -1.26 36.01 -4.21
C GLY A 932 -1.14 36.34 -5.69
N THR A 933 -0.81 37.59 -5.98
CA THR A 933 -0.33 38.03 -7.28
C THR A 933 1.15 37.65 -7.45
N TYR A 934 1.68 37.74 -8.67
CA TYR A 934 3.12 37.53 -8.88
C TYR A 934 3.98 38.56 -8.12
N GLY A 935 3.49 39.79 -7.94
CA GLY A 935 4.20 40.84 -7.21
C GLY A 935 4.35 40.56 -5.71
N ASP A 936 3.52 39.68 -5.15
CA ASP A 936 3.59 39.27 -3.74
C ASP A 936 4.68 38.21 -3.50
N LEU A 937 5.26 37.64 -4.57
CA LEU A 937 6.29 36.60 -4.48
C LEU A 937 7.68 37.22 -4.30
N CYS A 938 8.41 36.76 -3.27
CA CYS A 938 9.76 37.21 -3.01
C CYS A 938 10.72 36.77 -4.14
N ASN A 939 11.27 37.73 -4.87
CA ASN A 939 12.26 37.45 -5.92
C ASN A 939 13.71 37.46 -5.41
N THR A 940 13.93 37.68 -4.11
CA THR A 940 15.26 37.69 -3.48
C THR A 940 15.58 36.39 -2.74
N GLU A 941 14.57 35.68 -2.24
CA GLU A 941 14.69 34.37 -1.58
C GLU A 941 14.72 33.23 -2.63
N GLN A 942 15.76 33.22 -3.45
CA GLN A 942 15.93 32.23 -4.51
C GLN A 942 16.40 30.88 -3.97
N VAL A 943 16.14 29.82 -4.73
CA VAL A 943 16.55 28.45 -4.41
C VAL A 943 17.50 27.87 -5.47
N VAL A 944 18.20 26.80 -5.13
CA VAL A 944 18.97 25.96 -6.06
C VAL A 944 18.64 24.49 -5.84
N ALA A 945 18.84 23.67 -6.88
CA ALA A 945 18.63 22.23 -6.77
C ALA A 945 19.83 21.56 -6.06
N LEU A 946 19.55 20.61 -5.19
CA LEU A 946 20.51 19.74 -4.53
C LEU A 946 20.14 18.29 -4.81
N ILE A 947 21.11 17.48 -5.25
CA ILE A 947 20.89 16.06 -5.57
C ILE A 947 21.53 15.19 -4.49
N ASP A 948 20.76 14.25 -3.95
CA ASP A 948 21.28 13.16 -3.13
C ASP A 948 21.85 12.05 -4.05
N GLU A 949 23.19 11.94 -4.07
CA GLU A 949 23.91 10.97 -4.90
C GLU A 949 23.56 9.51 -4.54
N GLU A 950 23.23 9.23 -3.28
CA GLU A 950 22.94 7.88 -2.80
C GLU A 950 21.53 7.41 -3.20
N MET A 951 20.62 8.34 -3.48
CA MET A 951 19.29 8.05 -4.06
C MET A 951 19.30 8.01 -5.59
N CYS A 952 20.32 8.56 -6.22
CA CYS A 952 20.42 8.68 -7.66
C CYS A 952 20.45 7.30 -8.34
N ILE A 953 19.75 7.17 -9.48
CA ILE A 953 19.79 5.99 -10.35
C ILE A 953 20.51 6.22 -11.67
N ASN A 954 21.26 7.33 -11.77
CA ASN A 954 22.20 7.61 -12.85
C ASN A 954 21.57 7.77 -14.24
N CYS A 955 20.30 8.19 -14.32
CA CYS A 955 19.57 8.26 -15.60
C CYS A 955 19.90 9.50 -16.46
N GLY A 956 20.54 10.52 -15.89
CA GLY A 956 20.88 11.76 -16.60
C GLY A 956 19.69 12.64 -17.02
N LYS A 957 18.45 12.35 -16.59
CA LYS A 957 17.28 13.17 -16.97
C LYS A 957 17.37 14.61 -16.47
N CYS A 958 17.83 14.82 -15.24
CA CYS A 958 18.08 16.16 -14.71
C CYS A 958 19.07 16.94 -15.59
N TYR A 959 20.16 16.29 -16.00
CA TYR A 959 21.15 16.82 -16.91
C TYR A 959 20.55 17.18 -18.28
N MET A 960 19.88 16.24 -18.96
CA MET A 960 19.25 16.48 -20.27
C MET A 960 18.25 17.64 -20.23
N THR A 961 17.37 17.67 -19.22
CA THR A 961 16.36 18.72 -19.08
C THR A 961 17.00 20.09 -18.78
N CYS A 962 18.04 20.14 -17.95
CA CYS A 962 18.75 21.39 -17.70
C CYS A 962 19.50 21.89 -18.95
N ASN A 963 19.94 20.99 -19.81
CA ASN A 963 20.67 21.35 -21.03
C ASN A 963 19.76 21.89 -22.12
N ASP A 964 18.70 21.15 -22.46
CA ASP A 964 17.87 21.47 -23.63
C ASP A 964 16.61 22.25 -23.26
N SER A 965 16.38 22.49 -21.96
CA SER A 965 15.22 23.25 -21.46
C SER A 965 15.57 24.14 -20.25
N GLY A 966 16.86 24.40 -20.02
CA GLY A 966 17.33 25.14 -18.85
C GLY A 966 18.60 25.94 -19.11
N TYR A 967 19.52 25.86 -18.15
CA TYR A 967 20.66 26.76 -18.00
C TYR A 967 22.02 26.06 -18.08
N GLN A 968 22.06 24.81 -18.55
CA GLN A 968 23.29 24.01 -18.67
C GLN A 968 24.09 24.06 -17.35
N ALA A 969 23.40 23.84 -16.23
CA ALA A 969 23.92 24.05 -14.88
C ALA A 969 24.21 22.74 -14.12
N ILE A 970 24.14 21.60 -14.80
CA ILE A 970 24.36 20.27 -14.21
C ILE A 970 25.52 19.61 -14.95
N GLN A 971 26.55 19.21 -14.22
CA GLN A 971 27.60 18.32 -14.72
C GLN A 971 27.12 16.88 -14.62
N PHE A 972 27.46 16.04 -15.59
CA PHE A 972 27.16 14.61 -15.58
C PHE A 972 28.45 13.84 -15.81
N ASP A 973 28.88 13.09 -14.80
CA ASP A 973 30.17 12.42 -14.82
C ASP A 973 30.18 11.22 -15.80
N PRO A 974 31.16 11.12 -16.71
CA PRO A 974 31.17 10.09 -17.76
C PRO A 974 31.45 8.67 -17.28
N GLU A 975 31.95 8.48 -16.06
CA GLU A 975 32.34 7.18 -15.52
C GLU A 975 31.34 6.66 -14.49
N THR A 976 30.93 7.53 -13.58
CA THR A 976 30.00 7.22 -12.48
C THR A 976 28.55 7.52 -12.85
N HIS A 977 28.31 8.32 -13.90
CA HIS A 977 26.98 8.83 -14.26
C HIS A 977 26.28 9.49 -13.06
N LEU A 978 27.02 10.15 -12.17
CA LEU A 978 26.47 10.96 -11.10
C LEU A 978 26.32 12.42 -11.57
N PRO A 979 25.14 13.03 -11.39
CA PRO A 979 24.93 14.43 -11.69
C PRO A 979 25.34 15.34 -10.53
N THR A 980 25.94 16.49 -10.84
CA THR A 980 26.27 17.53 -9.85
C THR A 980 25.74 18.88 -10.31
N VAL A 981 24.96 19.55 -9.46
CA VAL A 981 24.43 20.90 -9.74
C VAL A 981 25.54 21.93 -9.47
N THR A 982 25.70 22.87 -10.39
CA THR A 982 26.70 23.96 -10.31
C THR A 982 26.05 25.26 -9.83
N ASP A 983 26.85 26.26 -9.45
CA ASP A 983 26.39 27.60 -9.03
C ASP A 983 25.63 28.38 -10.13
N SER A 984 25.71 27.90 -11.38
CA SER A 984 24.92 28.39 -12.50
C SER A 984 23.43 28.07 -12.39
N CYS A 985 23.02 27.25 -11.41
CA CYS A 985 21.64 26.91 -11.16
C CYS A 985 20.81 28.15 -10.85
N THR A 986 19.63 28.25 -11.46
CA THR A 986 18.68 29.36 -11.28
C THR A 986 17.47 28.99 -10.43
N GLY A 987 17.41 27.76 -9.91
CA GLY A 987 16.27 27.33 -9.11
C GLY A 987 14.98 27.05 -9.90
N CYS A 988 15.03 26.86 -11.23
CA CYS A 988 13.83 26.67 -12.05
C CYS A 988 13.04 25.37 -11.78
N THR A 989 13.57 24.46 -10.94
CA THR A 989 12.92 23.23 -10.47
C THR A 989 12.69 22.14 -11.53
N LEU A 990 12.88 22.40 -12.84
CA LEU A 990 12.64 21.39 -13.89
C LEU A 990 13.36 20.05 -13.68
N CYS A 991 14.60 20.09 -13.19
CA CYS A 991 15.37 18.87 -12.91
C CYS A 991 14.71 17.98 -11.84
N LEU A 992 14.15 18.58 -10.78
CA LEU A 992 13.38 17.89 -9.75
C LEU A 992 12.11 17.30 -10.35
N SER A 993 11.37 18.09 -11.14
CA SER A 993 10.08 17.69 -11.73
C SER A 993 10.17 16.49 -12.68
N VAL A 994 11.34 16.24 -13.28
CA VAL A 994 11.57 15.08 -14.19
C VAL A 994 12.32 13.93 -13.54
N CYS A 995 12.78 14.10 -12.29
CA CYS A 995 13.51 13.07 -11.59
C CYS A 995 12.59 11.86 -11.34
N PRO A 996 13.01 10.64 -11.69
CA PRO A 996 12.18 9.46 -11.49
C PRO A 996 12.17 8.99 -10.02
N ILE A 997 13.00 9.54 -9.14
CA ILE A 997 13.10 9.17 -7.73
C ILE A 997 12.59 10.32 -6.86
N ILE A 998 11.52 10.06 -6.10
CA ILE A 998 10.91 11.02 -5.17
C ILE A 998 11.98 11.52 -4.20
N ASP A 999 12.06 12.83 -4.02
CA ASP A 999 12.98 13.56 -3.12
C ASP A 999 14.49 13.32 -3.30
N CYS A 1000 14.91 12.62 -4.36
CA CYS A 1000 16.33 12.54 -4.73
C CYS A 1000 16.91 13.92 -5.08
N ILE A 1001 16.07 14.82 -5.61
CA ILE A 1001 16.43 16.22 -5.83
C ILE A 1001 15.55 17.07 -4.91
N ARG A 1002 16.15 18.02 -4.17
CA ARG A 1002 15.45 18.98 -3.31
C ARG A 1002 15.80 20.39 -3.72
N MET A 1003 14.89 21.33 -3.49
CA MET A 1003 15.17 22.76 -3.62
C MET A 1003 15.62 23.30 -2.27
N VAL A 1004 16.79 23.92 -2.21
CA VAL A 1004 17.35 24.49 -0.99
C VAL A 1004 17.62 25.99 -1.20
N SER A 1005 17.58 26.78 -0.13
CA SER A 1005 17.85 28.22 -0.20
C SER A 1005 19.22 28.48 -0.82
N ARG A 1006 19.29 29.43 -1.76
CA ARG A 1006 20.53 29.83 -2.39
C ARG A 1006 21.40 30.57 -1.37
N THR A 1007 22.62 30.10 -1.17
CA THR A 1007 23.60 30.72 -0.25
C THR A 1007 24.48 31.78 -0.92
N THR A 1008 24.44 31.87 -2.25
CA THR A 1008 25.15 32.87 -3.06
C THR A 1008 24.18 33.92 -3.59
N PRO A 1009 24.63 35.18 -3.83
CA PRO A 1009 23.78 36.17 -4.48
C PRO A 1009 23.20 35.65 -5.81
N TYR A 1010 21.93 35.94 -6.05
CA TYR A 1010 21.30 35.64 -7.34
C TYR A 1010 21.41 36.83 -8.28
N GLU A 1011 22.09 36.62 -9.40
CA GLU A 1011 22.15 37.60 -10.49
C GLU A 1011 21.50 37.01 -11.73
N PRO A 1012 20.37 37.58 -12.20
CA PRO A 1012 19.72 37.12 -13.41
C PRO A 1012 20.65 37.28 -14.62
N ARG A 1013 20.86 36.20 -15.37
CA ARG A 1013 21.67 36.24 -16.60
C ARG A 1013 20.94 37.03 -17.69
N ARG A 1014 21.41 38.25 -17.96
CA ARG A 1014 20.81 39.15 -18.96
C ARG A 1014 21.29 38.92 -20.40
N GLY A 1015 22.29 38.06 -20.60
CA GLY A 1015 22.91 37.78 -21.90
C GLY A 1015 23.85 38.90 -22.38
N LEU A 1016 23.40 40.15 -22.33
CA LEU A 1016 24.20 41.36 -22.56
C LEU A 1016 24.16 42.27 -21.31
N PRO A 1017 25.20 43.09 -21.08
CA PRO A 1017 25.13 44.14 -20.07
C PRO A 1017 23.93 45.04 -20.32
N LEU A 1018 23.18 45.37 -19.26
CA LEU A 1018 22.19 46.44 -19.34
C LEU A 1018 22.94 47.75 -19.62
N ALA A 1019 22.60 48.45 -20.70
CA ALA A 1019 23.24 49.72 -21.02
C ALA A 1019 23.05 50.69 -19.85
N VAL A 1020 24.16 51.11 -19.23
CA VAL A 1020 24.15 52.22 -18.30
C VAL A 1020 23.98 53.48 -19.14
N ASN A 1021 22.80 54.08 -19.11
CA ASN A 1021 22.65 55.47 -19.55
C ASN A 1021 21.84 56.26 -18.52
N PRO A 1022 22.52 56.98 -17.62
CA PRO A 1022 22.01 58.23 -17.11
C PRO A 1022 22.93 59.36 -17.57
N ALA A 1023 22.62 59.97 -18.72
CA ALA A 1023 23.11 61.32 -19.06
C ALA A 1023 22.30 61.96 -20.20
N ARG A 1024 21.05 62.35 -19.92
CA ARG A 1024 20.52 63.72 -20.03
C ARG A 1024 19.02 63.75 -19.74
#